data_AF-A0A480A4I5-F1
#
_entry.id   AF-A0A480A4I5-F1
#
_cell.length_a   1.000
_cell.length_b   1.000
_cell.length_c   1.000
_cell.angle_alpha   90.00
_cell.angle_beta   90.00
_cell.angle_gamma   90.00
#
_symmetry.space_group_name_H-M   'P 1'
#
loop_
_entity.id
_entity.type
_entity.pdbx_description
1 polymer ?
#
loop_
_entity_poly.entity_id
_entity_poly.type
_entity_poly.pdbx_seq_one_letter_code
_entity_poly.pdbx_strand_id
1 'polypeptide(L)'
;MISHITDLTDITGVNLSAKLNLIQRSELGQFLTPATVAKFMAGQFNNLSGHISLLDPGAGVGTLTAAFVEQLLLNSHQVESCFLTAYEIESTFISSLEKCLIECCRALENKGIKADYSVKQESFINSLTANNLPLFNNASQNFTHAIINPPYKKINSQSIERKQLSKLGIETVNLYSAFVWLTMLQLAEHGEIVAITPRSFCNGAYFRPFRQAFLQKMSLQKIHVFDSRDLVFAEDNIIQENIIFHAIKTEYQDNYIQISINSEIELDQVSEIRLVPYHQIIEKDNPENFIHIITNYLEDTLKVQMDKFPSTLEELGLEISTGPVVDFRLKSALRNFLNDQTVPLIYPESIKPGKVLFPPQNPKKSIAIVHTQETQKWLIPQGCYVLTKRFSAKEEKRRVVAAVSYPIDYPVLGIENHINYYHAQGKGININLAKGLTAFLNSTLFDQYFRLFSGNTQVNATDLRKVKYPCKDDLIQLGKQINESGFDQDKLDDIVNKNLSIMSETINAIAASKRIQEAMNILKEIAAPKEQQNERSALCLLALADIRPETSWNQATAPKRRITEMMDWFRDFYGKQYAPNTRETVRRQTMHQFVQMGLVVENPDQPNRPINSPKWCYQLQPTALSLIKSYNSELWEESRRNYAIAVKNLLQNINRNIPQIPVTLPDGQAIYLSSGGQNNLIKDILEKFCPRFTPGGLVLYVGDAGDKFIINETAKFREMGLDLDPHGKMPDIVVYYQQQDWLILIEAVTSHGPVNLKRHNELKQLFQYSNKGLVFITAFPSRKTMSKYLGEIAWETEVWVADQPDHLIHFNGERFLGPYS
;
A
#
# COMPACT_ATOMS: atom_id res chain seq x y z
N MET A 1 8.64 24.26 20.04
CA MET A 1 9.19 23.21 19.18
C MET A 1 8.38 21.95 19.41
N ILE A 2 7.79 21.39 18.36
CA ILE A 2 7.29 20.00 18.41
C ILE A 2 8.55 19.13 18.56
N SER A 3 8.60 18.31 19.59
CA SER A 3 9.72 17.40 19.82
C SER A 3 9.66 16.30 18.75
N HIS A 4 10.76 16.10 18.00
CA HIS A 4 10.89 15.03 17.00
C HIS A 4 11.27 13.68 17.65
N ILE A 5 10.55 13.28 18.71
CA ILE A 5 10.88 12.10 19.50
C ILE A 5 10.65 10.84 18.67
N THR A 6 9.52 10.77 17.97
CA THR A 6 9.14 9.60 17.15
C THR A 6 10.16 9.32 16.07
N ASP A 7 10.60 10.35 15.34
CA ASP A 7 11.55 10.20 14.23
C ASP A 7 12.92 9.73 14.73
N LEU A 8 13.39 10.26 15.87
CA LEU A 8 14.64 9.84 16.51
C LEU A 8 14.56 8.40 17.04
N THR A 9 13.43 8.02 17.63
CA THR A 9 13.20 6.67 18.14
C THR A 9 13.14 5.66 17.00
N ASP A 10 12.49 5.99 15.89
CA ASP A 10 12.45 5.14 14.69
C ASP A 10 13.85 4.92 14.10
N ILE A 11 14.64 5.99 13.91
CA ILE A 11 16.05 5.88 13.46
C ILE A 11 16.85 4.96 14.39
N THR A 12 16.62 5.04 15.70
CA THR A 12 17.26 4.15 16.69
C THR A 12 16.80 2.71 16.53
N GLY A 13 15.50 2.50 16.31
CA GLY A 13 14.89 1.20 16.03
C GLY A 13 15.48 0.51 14.78
N VAL A 14 15.60 1.24 13.67
CA VAL A 14 16.22 0.74 12.44
C VAL A 14 17.67 0.32 12.69
N ASN A 15 18.45 1.15 13.39
CA ASN A 15 19.86 0.87 13.68
C ASN A 15 20.07 -0.35 14.61
N LEU A 16 19.20 -0.55 15.59
CA LEU A 16 19.25 -1.71 16.48
C LEU A 16 18.76 -2.98 15.78
N SER A 17 17.70 -2.85 14.98
CA SER A 17 17.17 -3.97 14.18
C SER A 17 18.18 -4.50 13.18
N ALA A 18 18.99 -3.63 12.59
CA ALA A 18 20.09 -4.04 11.70
C ALA A 18 21.19 -4.86 12.41
N LYS A 19 21.27 -4.78 13.75
CA LYS A 19 22.24 -5.53 14.57
C LYS A 19 21.67 -6.84 15.13
N LEU A 20 20.35 -7.03 15.06
CA LEU A 20 19.70 -8.28 15.46
C LEU A 20 19.83 -9.34 14.37
N ASN A 21 20.00 -10.61 14.78
CA ASN A 21 20.04 -11.72 13.84
C ASN A 21 18.67 -11.87 13.15
N LEU A 22 18.64 -11.93 11.82
CA LEU A 22 17.43 -12.12 11.01
C LEU A 22 16.61 -13.36 11.45
N ILE A 23 17.28 -14.39 11.98
CA ILE A 23 16.64 -15.61 12.51
C ILE A 23 15.84 -15.27 13.79
N GLN A 24 16.40 -14.49 14.71
CA GLN A 24 15.74 -14.09 15.95
C GLN A 24 14.51 -13.20 15.69
N ARG A 25 14.58 -12.30 14.69
CA ARG A 25 13.43 -11.47 14.27
C ARG A 25 12.27 -12.33 13.76
N SER A 26 12.56 -13.31 12.90
CA SER A 26 11.54 -14.26 12.42
C SER A 26 11.00 -15.16 13.54
N GLU A 27 11.83 -15.51 14.52
CA GLU A 27 11.42 -16.34 15.66
C GLU A 27 10.50 -15.59 16.63
N LEU A 28 10.74 -14.29 16.85
CA LEU A 28 9.88 -13.46 17.71
C LEU A 28 8.63 -12.95 16.97
N GLY A 29 8.69 -12.85 15.64
CA GLY A 29 7.61 -12.28 14.82
C GLY A 29 7.39 -10.79 15.08
N GLN A 30 8.43 -10.08 15.54
CA GLN A 30 8.39 -8.67 15.94
C GLN A 30 8.79 -7.77 14.76
N PHE A 31 7.93 -6.79 14.46
CA PHE A 31 8.13 -5.80 13.41
C PHE A 31 8.07 -4.41 14.04
N LEU A 32 9.08 -3.58 13.83
CA LEU A 32 9.05 -2.20 14.32
C LEU A 32 8.13 -1.37 13.43
N THR A 33 7.40 -0.44 14.05
CA THR A 33 6.49 0.46 13.34
C THR A 33 7.25 1.69 12.84
N PRO A 34 7.25 1.99 11.54
CA PRO A 34 7.83 3.23 11.01
C PRO A 34 7.18 4.48 11.62
N ALA A 35 7.93 5.58 11.74
CA ALA A 35 7.45 6.82 12.37
C ALA A 35 6.16 7.37 11.73
N THR A 36 6.03 7.28 10.40
CA THR A 36 4.84 7.71 9.66
C THR A 36 3.59 6.93 10.07
N VAL A 37 3.72 5.60 10.18
CA VAL A 37 2.65 4.70 10.61
C VAL A 37 2.32 4.93 12.09
N ALA A 38 3.34 5.10 12.94
CA ALA A 38 3.15 5.37 14.37
C ALA A 38 2.40 6.68 14.63
N LYS A 39 2.78 7.76 13.94
CA LYS A 39 2.10 9.07 13.99
C LYS A 39 0.66 8.96 13.52
N PHE A 40 0.41 8.23 12.44
CA PHE A 40 -0.94 7.99 11.94
C PHE A 40 -1.80 7.22 12.95
N MET A 41 -1.28 6.15 13.55
CA MET A 41 -1.95 5.38 14.60
C MET A 41 -2.28 6.27 15.81
N ALA A 42 -1.31 7.04 16.30
CA ALA A 42 -1.53 7.97 17.40
C ALA A 42 -2.60 9.02 17.10
N GLY A 43 -2.73 9.46 15.83
CA GLY A 43 -3.78 10.37 15.40
C GLY A 43 -5.19 9.76 15.35
N GLN A 44 -5.36 8.45 15.57
CA GLN A 44 -6.67 7.79 15.51
C GLN A 44 -7.47 7.86 16.81
N PHE A 45 -6.85 8.21 17.95
CA PHE A 45 -7.56 8.33 19.22
C PHE A 45 -8.59 9.48 19.19
N ASN A 46 -9.71 9.30 19.88
CA ASN A 46 -10.79 10.30 19.94
C ASN A 46 -10.64 11.21 21.16
N ASN A 47 -10.33 10.66 22.33
CA ASN A 47 -10.27 11.41 23.58
C ASN A 47 -8.85 11.47 24.16
N LEU A 48 -8.17 12.60 23.97
CA LEU A 48 -6.83 12.84 24.54
C LEU A 48 -6.89 13.87 25.68
N SER A 49 -7.76 13.66 26.66
CA SER A 49 -7.97 14.58 27.79
C SER A 49 -7.98 13.89 29.16
N GLY A 50 -7.75 14.67 30.22
CA GLY A 50 -7.78 14.23 31.61
C GLY A 50 -6.55 13.42 32.03
N HIS A 51 -6.77 12.40 32.86
CA HIS A 51 -5.73 11.47 33.29
C HIS A 51 -5.53 10.36 32.27
N ILE A 52 -4.35 10.34 31.65
CA ILE A 52 -3.97 9.35 30.67
C ILE A 52 -3.13 8.25 31.34
N SER A 53 -3.52 7.01 31.12
CA SER A 53 -2.73 5.81 31.39
C SER A 53 -2.64 5.01 30.09
N LEU A 54 -1.43 4.96 29.51
CA LEU A 54 -1.14 4.33 28.23
C LEU A 54 -0.48 2.96 28.44
N LEU A 55 -0.96 1.97 27.70
CA LEU A 55 -0.33 0.65 27.55
C LEU A 55 0.26 0.46 26.15
N ASP A 56 1.55 0.11 26.10
CA ASP A 56 2.25 -0.37 24.91
C ASP A 56 2.77 -1.81 25.19
N PRO A 57 2.01 -2.85 24.83
CA PRO A 57 2.27 -4.23 25.29
C PRO A 57 3.39 -4.95 24.51
N GLY A 58 3.97 -4.30 23.51
CA GLY A 58 5.06 -4.83 22.69
C GLY A 58 5.89 -3.66 22.13
N ALA A 59 6.49 -2.91 23.05
CA ALA A 59 6.93 -1.55 22.79
C ALA A 59 8.11 -1.43 21.82
N GLY A 60 8.93 -2.49 21.66
CA GLY A 60 10.17 -2.39 20.91
C GLY A 60 11.06 -1.31 21.50
N VAL A 61 11.45 -0.34 20.67
CA VAL A 61 12.20 0.85 21.09
C VAL A 61 11.32 2.02 21.56
N GLY A 62 9.99 1.88 21.52
CA GLY A 62 9.04 2.89 22.01
C GLY A 62 8.46 3.83 20.96
N THR A 63 8.58 3.53 19.65
CA THR A 63 8.13 4.43 18.57
C THR A 63 6.62 4.77 18.67
N LEU A 64 5.78 3.79 18.99
CA LEU A 64 4.34 4.00 19.17
C LEU A 64 4.04 4.89 20.38
N THR A 65 4.71 4.61 21.50
CA THR A 65 4.59 5.44 22.71
C THR A 65 5.04 6.89 22.44
N ALA A 66 6.15 7.10 21.73
CA ALA A 66 6.62 8.43 21.34
C ALA A 66 5.60 9.18 20.48
N ALA A 67 5.02 8.51 19.47
CA ALA A 67 4.02 9.10 18.60
C ALA A 67 2.75 9.49 19.35
N PHE A 68 2.31 8.67 20.31
CA PHE A 68 1.18 8.99 21.17
C PHE A 68 1.47 10.22 22.04
N VAL A 69 2.66 10.31 22.63
CA VAL A 69 3.06 11.47 23.43
C VAL A 69 3.15 12.74 22.57
N GLU A 70 3.67 12.68 21.35
CA GLU A 70 3.64 13.81 20.42
C GLU A 70 2.21 14.30 20.15
N GLN A 71 1.22 13.40 20.05
CA GLN A 71 -0.19 13.79 19.92
C GLN A 71 -0.74 14.47 21.18
N LEU A 72 -0.39 14.00 22.38
CA LEU A 72 -0.74 14.68 23.63
C LEU A 72 -0.17 16.11 23.69
N LEU A 73 1.06 16.30 23.21
CA LEU A 73 1.73 17.60 23.21
C LEU A 73 1.06 18.62 22.28
N LEU A 74 0.35 18.18 21.24
CA LEU A 74 -0.44 19.05 20.36
C LEU A 74 -1.68 19.62 21.07
N ASN A 75 -2.26 18.88 22.04
CA ASN A 75 -3.47 19.24 22.79
C ASN A 75 -3.20 19.37 24.31
N SER A 76 -2.00 19.82 24.69
CA SER A 76 -1.49 19.73 26.06
C SER A 76 -2.37 20.38 27.14
N HIS A 77 -3.21 21.36 26.79
CA HIS A 77 -4.06 22.07 27.74
C HIS A 77 -5.20 21.22 28.32
N GLN A 78 -5.54 20.09 27.71
CA GLN A 78 -6.62 19.21 28.16
C GLN A 78 -6.12 18.00 28.94
N VAL A 79 -4.80 17.82 29.08
CA VAL A 79 -4.18 16.64 29.71
C VAL A 79 -3.71 17.00 31.12
N GLU A 80 -4.16 16.26 32.12
CA GLU A 80 -3.79 16.49 33.52
C GLU A 80 -2.55 15.70 33.95
N SER A 81 -2.47 14.43 33.54
CA SER A 81 -1.32 13.57 33.79
C SER A 81 -1.22 12.45 32.76
N CYS A 82 -0.03 11.87 32.61
CA CYS A 82 0.22 10.76 31.70
C CYS A 82 1.12 9.71 32.35
N PHE A 83 0.64 8.47 32.48
CA PHE A 83 1.43 7.34 32.94
C PHE A 83 1.67 6.35 31.79
N LEU A 84 2.93 6.10 31.44
CA LEU A 84 3.32 5.26 30.31
C LEU A 84 3.72 3.86 30.81
N THR A 85 3.07 2.79 30.35
CA THR A 85 3.47 1.41 30.66
C THR A 85 3.88 0.68 29.39
N ALA A 86 5.12 0.22 29.33
CA ALA A 86 5.69 -0.46 28.18
C ALA A 86 6.18 -1.87 28.55
N TYR A 87 5.75 -2.88 27.79
CA TYR A 87 6.27 -4.26 27.90
C TYR A 87 7.22 -4.55 26.75
N GLU A 88 8.38 -5.12 27.08
CA GLU A 88 9.36 -5.58 26.10
C GLU A 88 10.17 -6.75 26.68
N ILE A 89 10.38 -7.79 25.88
CA ILE A 89 11.13 -9.00 26.26
C ILE A 89 12.57 -8.98 25.74
N GLU A 90 12.82 -8.24 24.65
CA GLU A 90 14.10 -8.18 23.98
C GLU A 90 15.02 -7.19 24.69
N SER A 91 15.95 -7.75 25.46
CA SER A 91 16.95 -7.04 26.26
C SER A 91 17.70 -5.94 25.48
N THR A 92 17.94 -6.14 24.18
CA THR A 92 18.68 -5.17 23.35
C THR A 92 17.90 -3.88 23.08
N PHE A 93 16.57 -3.91 23.19
CA PHE A 93 15.72 -2.72 23.02
C PHE A 93 15.51 -1.92 24.30
N ILE A 94 15.59 -2.58 25.46
CA ILE A 94 15.27 -2.00 26.77
C ILE A 94 15.97 -0.67 27.03
N SER A 95 17.29 -0.57 26.82
CA SER A 95 18.01 0.68 27.09
C SER A 95 17.54 1.84 26.21
N SER A 96 17.14 1.56 24.97
CA SER A 96 16.64 2.58 24.05
C SER A 96 15.19 2.94 24.33
N LEU A 97 14.38 1.95 24.71
CA LEU A 97 13.02 2.15 25.20
C LEU A 97 12.99 3.04 26.44
N GLU A 98 13.85 2.77 27.44
CA GLU A 98 13.96 3.61 28.64
C GLU A 98 14.33 5.06 28.31
N LYS A 99 15.30 5.26 27.41
CA LYS A 99 15.66 6.61 26.93
C LYS A 99 14.48 7.30 26.25
N CYS A 100 13.75 6.60 25.38
CA CYS A 100 12.57 7.12 24.71
C CYS A 100 11.51 7.58 25.73
N LEU A 101 11.22 6.75 26.75
CA LEU A 101 10.23 7.06 27.79
C LEU A 101 10.66 8.25 28.65
N ILE A 102 11.95 8.36 28.99
CA ILE A 102 12.50 9.51 29.72
C ILE A 102 12.30 10.80 28.91
N GLU A 103 12.61 10.79 27.61
CA GLU A 103 12.40 11.96 26.75
C GLU A 103 10.92 12.29 26.59
N CYS A 104 10.05 11.29 26.52
CA CYS A 104 8.59 11.48 26.51
C CYS A 104 8.09 12.17 27.78
N CYS A 105 8.47 11.66 28.96
CA CYS A 105 8.09 12.28 30.24
C CYS A 105 8.62 13.71 30.35
N ARG A 106 9.90 13.93 30.00
CA ARG A 106 10.49 15.28 30.00
C ARG A 106 9.73 16.23 29.08
N ALA A 107 9.32 15.79 27.90
CA ALA A 107 8.57 16.61 26.96
C ALA A 107 7.18 17.00 27.50
N LEU A 108 6.50 16.07 28.18
CA LEU A 108 5.21 16.31 28.84
C LEU A 108 5.35 17.26 30.04
N GLU A 109 6.35 17.05 30.89
CA GLU A 109 6.65 17.91 32.04
C GLU A 109 6.97 19.35 31.64
N ASN A 110 7.71 19.53 30.54
CA ASN A 110 7.97 20.85 29.94
C ASN A 110 6.68 21.58 29.50
N LYS A 111 5.57 20.87 29.35
CA LYS A 111 4.23 21.41 29.08
C LYS A 111 3.35 21.52 30.32
N GLY A 112 3.87 21.21 31.51
CA GLY A 112 3.15 21.24 32.78
C GLY A 112 2.28 20.00 33.04
N ILE A 113 2.44 18.93 32.26
CA ILE A 113 1.72 17.67 32.44
C ILE A 113 2.52 16.76 33.37
N LYS A 114 1.91 16.24 34.44
CA LYS A 114 2.57 15.27 35.32
C LYS A 114 2.78 13.96 34.56
N ALA A 115 4.02 13.50 34.43
CA ALA A 115 4.34 12.31 33.67
C ALA A 115 5.21 11.33 34.46
N ASP A 116 4.97 10.04 34.27
CA ASP A 116 5.80 8.96 34.82
C ASP A 116 5.69 7.71 33.92
N TYR A 117 6.60 6.76 34.06
CA TYR A 117 6.64 5.56 33.23
C TYR A 117 7.04 4.29 33.99
N SER A 118 6.66 3.14 33.42
CA SER A 118 7.08 1.81 33.88
C SER A 118 7.47 0.93 32.70
N VAL A 119 8.68 0.38 32.74
CA VAL A 119 9.15 -0.65 31.81
C VAL A 119 9.02 -2.01 32.47
N LYS A 120 8.36 -2.95 31.77
CA LYS A 120 8.18 -4.34 32.20
C LYS A 120 9.00 -5.24 31.28
N GLN A 121 10.14 -5.71 31.79
CA GLN A 121 11.08 -6.56 31.07
C GLN A 121 10.67 -8.05 31.11
N GLU A 122 9.43 -8.33 30.69
CA GLU A 122 8.84 -9.67 30.77
C GLU A 122 7.79 -9.88 29.67
N SER A 123 7.43 -11.14 29.42
CA SER A 123 6.40 -11.48 28.44
C SER A 123 5.04 -10.97 28.90
N PHE A 124 4.37 -10.17 28.06
CA PHE A 124 3.02 -9.65 28.32
C PHE A 124 1.99 -10.77 28.54
N ILE A 125 2.12 -11.90 27.85
CA ILE A 125 1.25 -13.07 28.08
C ILE A 125 1.54 -13.70 29.45
N ASN A 126 2.83 -13.81 29.82
CA ASN A 126 3.22 -14.42 31.08
C ASN A 126 2.83 -13.56 32.28
N SER A 127 3.06 -12.25 32.21
CA SER A 127 2.78 -11.32 33.32
C SER A 127 1.30 -11.36 33.73
N LEU A 128 0.40 -11.44 32.75
CA LEU A 128 -1.04 -11.50 32.98
C LEU A 128 -1.55 -12.89 33.41
N THR A 129 -0.78 -13.95 33.16
CA THR A 129 -1.19 -15.33 33.47
C THR A 129 -0.55 -15.89 34.73
N ALA A 130 0.62 -15.37 35.13
CA ALA A 130 1.32 -15.74 36.37
C ALA A 130 0.64 -15.21 37.63
N ASN A 131 -0.08 -14.09 37.53
CA ASN A 131 -0.81 -13.48 38.65
C ASN A 131 -2.05 -14.26 39.10
N ASN A 132 -2.29 -15.48 38.60
CA ASN A 132 -3.29 -16.44 39.10
C ASN A 132 -4.63 -15.76 39.43
N LEU A 133 -5.15 -14.88 38.56
CA LEU A 133 -6.35 -14.09 38.85
C LEU A 133 -7.52 -15.01 39.26
N PRO A 134 -7.90 -15.06 40.55
CA PRO A 134 -9.23 -15.48 40.90
C PRO A 134 -10.13 -14.33 40.45
N LEU A 135 -11.04 -14.59 39.53
CA LEU A 135 -12.28 -13.81 39.32
C LEU A 135 -12.15 -12.32 39.66
N PHE A 136 -11.84 -11.48 38.67
CA PHE A 136 -12.19 -10.05 38.60
C PHE A 136 -12.61 -9.45 39.95
N ASN A 137 -11.65 -9.04 40.79
CA ASN A 137 -11.93 -8.03 41.80
C ASN A 137 -10.67 -7.34 42.32
N ASN A 138 -10.70 -6.02 42.12
CA ASN A 138 -10.08 -4.96 42.90
C ASN A 138 -8.58 -4.65 42.67
N ALA A 139 -8.39 -3.66 41.79
CA ALA A 139 -7.47 -2.52 41.96
C ALA A 139 -6.00 -2.69 41.56
N SER A 140 -5.72 -3.04 40.29
CA SER A 140 -4.40 -2.72 39.72
C SER A 140 -4.44 -2.52 38.21
N GLN A 141 -4.58 -1.25 37.81
CA GLN A 141 -4.40 -0.63 36.49
C GLN A 141 -5.44 -0.97 35.40
N ASN A 142 -6.48 -0.13 35.32
CA ASN A 142 -7.33 -0.03 34.13
C ASN A 142 -6.73 1.04 33.21
N PHE A 143 -6.17 0.65 32.06
CA PHE A 143 -5.59 1.59 31.11
C PHE A 143 -6.67 2.37 30.37
N THR A 144 -6.47 3.68 30.23
CA THR A 144 -7.37 4.53 29.44
C THR A 144 -7.11 4.40 27.94
N HIS A 145 -5.87 4.10 27.56
CA HIS A 145 -5.41 4.07 26.18
C HIS A 145 -4.47 2.89 25.99
N ALA A 146 -4.54 2.25 24.82
CA ALA A 146 -3.55 1.28 24.39
C ALA A 146 -3.20 1.50 22.92
N ILE A 147 -1.90 1.53 22.61
CA ILE A 147 -1.39 1.59 21.25
C ILE A 147 -0.52 0.36 21.00
N ILE A 148 -0.76 -0.36 19.90
CA ILE A 148 -0.23 -1.72 19.78
C ILE A 148 0.14 -2.10 18.34
N ASN A 149 1.38 -2.53 18.16
CA ASN A 149 1.84 -3.35 17.04
C ASN A 149 2.31 -4.70 17.60
N PRO A 150 1.43 -5.71 17.65
CA PRO A 150 1.74 -6.97 18.32
C PRO A 150 2.55 -7.91 17.42
N PRO A 151 3.18 -8.97 17.96
CA PRO A 151 3.94 -9.92 17.16
C PRO A 151 3.06 -10.81 16.26
N TYR A 152 3.47 -11.04 15.02
CA TYR A 152 2.70 -11.80 14.02
C TYR A 152 3.22 -13.23 13.91
N LYS A 153 2.79 -14.11 14.82
CA LYS A 153 3.23 -15.52 14.85
C LYS A 153 2.10 -16.48 15.20
N LYS A 154 1.99 -17.58 14.46
CA LYS A 154 1.05 -18.66 14.80
C LYS A 154 1.43 -19.30 16.14
N ILE A 155 0.44 -19.50 16.99
CA ILE A 155 0.59 -20.17 18.27
C ILE A 155 0.59 -21.67 18.02
N ASN A 156 1.65 -22.36 18.43
CA ASN A 156 1.69 -23.83 18.36
C ASN A 156 0.75 -24.42 19.43
N SER A 157 -0.04 -25.44 19.07
CA SER A 157 -1.01 -26.06 19.97
C SER A 157 -0.40 -26.64 21.26
N GLN A 158 0.90 -26.94 21.26
CA GLN A 158 1.63 -27.48 22.42
C GLN A 158 2.44 -26.42 23.19
N SER A 159 2.40 -25.15 22.76
CA SER A 159 3.23 -24.09 23.34
C SER A 159 2.77 -23.70 24.76
N ILE A 160 3.68 -23.10 25.52
CA ILE A 160 3.41 -22.62 26.87
C ILE A 160 2.36 -21.50 26.82
N GLU A 161 2.48 -20.61 25.84
CA GLU A 161 1.55 -19.51 25.58
C GLU A 161 0.14 -20.04 25.34
N ARG A 162 -0.03 -21.12 24.55
CA ARG A 162 -1.35 -21.72 24.33
C ARG A 162 -1.96 -22.21 25.64
N LYS A 163 -1.18 -22.89 26.48
CA LYS A 163 -1.65 -23.39 27.78
C LYS A 163 -2.05 -22.25 28.72
N GLN A 164 -1.28 -21.17 28.74
CA GLN A 164 -1.56 -19.98 29.56
C GLN A 164 -2.81 -19.24 29.10
N LEU A 165 -2.95 -18.99 27.80
CA LEU A 165 -4.14 -18.34 27.23
C LEU A 165 -5.41 -19.15 27.50
N SER A 166 -5.34 -20.49 27.36
CA SER A 166 -6.46 -21.37 27.67
C SER A 166 -6.91 -21.30 29.13
N LYS A 167 -6.02 -21.02 30.10
CA LYS A 167 -6.42 -20.78 31.51
C LYS A 167 -7.29 -19.54 31.68
N LEU A 168 -7.16 -18.55 30.79
CA LEU A 168 -7.96 -17.33 30.78
C LEU A 168 -9.21 -17.44 29.88
N GLY A 169 -9.49 -18.63 29.32
CA GLY A 169 -10.57 -18.81 28.34
C GLY A 169 -10.27 -18.15 26.98
N ILE A 170 -9.02 -17.77 26.72
CA ILE A 170 -8.62 -17.14 25.45
C ILE A 170 -8.30 -18.22 24.43
N GLU A 171 -9.14 -18.31 23.40
CA GLU A 171 -8.95 -19.23 22.29
C GLU A 171 -8.60 -18.49 21.00
N THR A 172 -7.31 -18.49 20.65
CA THR A 172 -6.86 -17.96 19.37
C THR A 172 -5.64 -18.71 18.82
N VAL A 173 -5.37 -18.51 17.52
CA VAL A 173 -4.33 -19.21 16.75
C VAL A 173 -3.11 -18.35 16.44
N ASN A 174 -3.12 -17.06 16.76
CA ASN A 174 -2.02 -16.13 16.48
C ASN A 174 -1.75 -15.20 17.68
N LEU A 175 -0.47 -14.89 17.92
CA LEU A 175 -0.04 -14.00 19.00
C LEU A 175 -0.69 -12.62 18.88
N TYR A 176 -0.85 -12.04 17.67
CA TYR A 176 -1.41 -10.71 17.55
C TYR A 176 -2.81 -10.60 18.19
N SER A 177 -3.66 -11.58 17.90
CA SER A 177 -5.02 -11.62 18.45
C SER A 177 -5.04 -11.95 19.94
N ALA A 178 -4.03 -12.66 20.45
CA ALA A 178 -3.88 -12.90 21.88
C ALA A 178 -3.49 -11.61 22.61
N PHE A 179 -2.54 -10.85 22.07
CA PHE A 179 -2.14 -9.56 22.63
C PHE A 179 -3.31 -8.57 22.65
N VAL A 180 -4.03 -8.41 21.54
CA VAL A 180 -5.21 -7.53 21.49
C VAL A 180 -6.26 -7.95 22.51
N TRP A 181 -6.56 -9.26 22.62
CA TRP A 181 -7.55 -9.75 23.60
C TRP A 181 -7.11 -9.45 25.03
N LEU A 182 -5.84 -9.72 25.38
CA LEU A 182 -5.31 -9.39 26.70
C LEU A 182 -5.35 -7.89 26.98
N THR A 183 -4.99 -7.04 26.02
CA THR A 183 -5.10 -5.58 26.13
C THR A 183 -6.53 -5.13 26.40
N MET A 184 -7.54 -5.68 25.70
CA MET A 184 -8.95 -5.38 25.98
C MET A 184 -9.37 -5.71 27.41
N LEU A 185 -8.80 -6.78 28.00
CA LEU A 185 -9.07 -7.14 29.39
C LEU A 185 -8.47 -6.12 30.38
N GLN A 186 -7.38 -5.45 30.01
CA GLN A 186 -6.69 -4.45 30.83
C GLN A 186 -7.22 -3.01 30.66
N LEU A 187 -8.04 -2.74 29.63
CA LEU A 187 -8.63 -1.42 29.42
C LEU A 187 -9.70 -1.09 30.47
N ALA A 188 -9.77 0.18 30.86
CA ALA A 188 -10.91 0.75 31.57
C ALA A 188 -12.18 0.72 30.72
N GLU A 189 -13.34 0.83 31.36
CA GLU A 189 -14.56 1.19 30.63
C GLU A 189 -14.35 2.53 29.92
N HIS A 190 -14.80 2.64 28.67
CA HIS A 190 -14.50 3.74 27.75
C HIS A 190 -13.03 3.90 27.35
N GLY A 191 -12.17 2.95 27.72
CA GLY A 191 -10.77 2.94 27.28
C GLY A 191 -10.64 2.67 25.79
N GLU A 192 -9.68 3.33 25.14
CA GLU A 192 -9.47 3.26 23.70
C GLU A 192 -8.28 2.35 23.34
N ILE A 193 -8.40 1.62 22.23
CA ILE A 193 -7.29 0.87 21.62
C ILE A 193 -7.09 1.30 20.18
N VAL A 194 -5.84 1.55 19.80
CA VAL A 194 -5.41 1.65 18.40
C VAL A 194 -4.39 0.56 18.10
N ALA A 195 -4.72 -0.32 17.16
CA ALA A 195 -3.92 -1.49 16.85
C ALA A 195 -3.63 -1.61 15.37
N ILE A 196 -2.40 -2.00 15.01
CA ILE A 196 -2.07 -2.48 13.67
C ILE A 196 -1.98 -4.01 13.67
N THR A 197 -2.79 -4.67 12.86
CA THR A 197 -2.87 -6.14 12.85
C THR A 197 -3.14 -6.68 11.45
N PRO A 198 -2.82 -7.96 11.19
CA PRO A 198 -3.24 -8.61 9.95
C PRO A 198 -4.77 -8.67 9.85
N ARG A 199 -5.33 -8.29 8.69
CA ARG A 199 -6.77 -8.34 8.34
C ARG A 199 -7.39 -9.73 8.55
N SER A 200 -6.57 -10.78 8.59
CA SER A 200 -6.99 -12.17 8.71
C SER A 200 -7.99 -12.46 9.85
N PHE A 201 -8.00 -11.71 10.97
CA PHE A 201 -8.96 -11.97 12.05
C PHE A 201 -10.40 -11.64 11.65
N CYS A 202 -10.60 -10.74 10.68
CA CYS A 202 -11.91 -10.32 10.20
C CYS A 202 -12.71 -11.48 9.58
N ASN A 203 -12.04 -12.57 9.20
CA ASN A 203 -12.64 -13.76 8.61
C ASN A 203 -11.99 -15.06 9.16
N GLY A 204 -12.41 -16.23 8.67
CA GLY A 204 -11.89 -17.54 9.03
C GLY A 204 -12.46 -18.07 10.35
N ALA A 205 -12.68 -19.38 10.39
CA ALA A 205 -13.24 -20.07 11.55
C ALA A 205 -12.30 -20.01 12.77
N TYR A 206 -10.98 -20.03 12.55
CA TYR A 206 -9.99 -20.00 13.63
C TYR A 206 -9.99 -18.72 14.47
N PHE A 207 -10.46 -17.60 13.92
CA PHE A 207 -10.55 -16.32 14.62
C PHE A 207 -11.96 -16.04 15.17
N ARG A 208 -12.92 -16.97 15.01
CA ARG A 208 -14.29 -16.79 15.51
C ARG A 208 -14.36 -16.48 17.01
N PRO A 209 -13.67 -17.22 17.92
CA PRO A 209 -13.75 -16.91 19.35
C PRO A 209 -13.21 -15.51 19.67
N PHE A 210 -12.13 -15.09 18.99
CA PHE A 210 -11.57 -13.75 19.13
C PHE A 210 -12.56 -12.67 18.67
N ARG A 211 -13.18 -12.82 17.48
CA ARG A 211 -14.16 -11.85 16.97
C ARG A 211 -15.37 -11.72 17.90
N GLN A 212 -15.88 -12.83 18.42
CA GLN A 212 -16.98 -12.83 19.39
C GLN A 212 -16.62 -12.04 20.65
N ALA A 213 -15.45 -12.31 21.24
CA ALA A 213 -15.00 -11.60 22.42
C ALA A 213 -14.71 -10.11 22.15
N PHE A 214 -14.13 -9.80 20.98
CA PHE A 214 -13.85 -8.43 20.54
C PHE A 214 -15.15 -7.63 20.39
N LEU A 215 -16.08 -8.10 19.58
CA LEU A 215 -17.32 -7.39 19.25
C LEU A 215 -18.33 -7.34 20.40
N GLN A 216 -18.19 -8.22 21.39
CA GLN A 216 -19.00 -8.17 22.61
C GLN A 216 -18.55 -7.07 23.57
N LYS A 217 -17.23 -6.78 23.62
CA LYS A 217 -16.65 -5.87 24.63
C LYS A 217 -16.15 -4.54 24.07
N MET A 218 -15.99 -4.46 22.75
CA MET A 218 -15.40 -3.32 22.06
C MET A 218 -16.33 -2.84 20.96
N SER A 219 -16.54 -1.53 20.91
CA SER A 219 -17.17 -0.84 19.79
C SER A 219 -16.11 -0.38 18.81
N LEU A 220 -16.09 -0.99 17.63
CA LEU A 220 -15.18 -0.67 16.54
C LEU A 220 -15.58 0.66 15.89
N GLN A 221 -14.66 1.63 15.86
CA GLN A 221 -14.93 3.01 15.47
C GLN A 221 -14.32 3.37 14.12
N LYS A 222 -13.04 3.01 13.92
CA LYS A 222 -12.29 3.37 12.72
C LYS A 222 -11.51 2.16 12.21
N ILE A 223 -11.44 2.02 10.89
CA ILE A 223 -10.61 1.04 10.20
C ILE A 223 -9.83 1.78 9.12
N HIS A 224 -8.53 1.58 9.07
CA HIS A 224 -7.66 2.02 8.00
C HIS A 224 -7.14 0.81 7.23
N VAL A 225 -7.25 0.87 5.91
CA VAL A 225 -6.78 -0.15 4.98
C VAL A 225 -5.66 0.42 4.12
N PHE A 226 -4.57 -0.33 4.01
CA PHE A 226 -3.50 -0.01 3.08
C PHE A 226 -3.80 -0.64 1.71
N ASP A 227 -3.70 0.15 0.64
CA ASP A 227 -4.02 -0.31 -0.72
C ASP A 227 -2.98 -1.33 -1.26
N SER A 228 -1.72 -1.18 -0.85
CA SER A 228 -0.64 -2.12 -1.16
C SER A 228 -0.11 -2.84 0.08
N ARG A 229 0.07 -4.17 -0.07
CA ARG A 229 0.63 -5.08 0.94
C ARG A 229 2.09 -4.80 1.28
N ASP A 230 2.79 -4.05 0.42
CA ASP A 230 4.22 -3.79 0.56
C ASP A 230 4.51 -2.52 1.37
N LEU A 231 3.51 -1.68 1.67
CA LEU A 231 3.75 -0.32 2.17
C LEU A 231 4.10 -0.23 3.66
N VAL A 232 3.56 -1.12 4.50
CA VAL A 232 3.67 -1.00 5.97
C VAL A 232 5.01 -1.53 6.50
N PHE A 233 5.55 -2.57 5.86
CA PHE A 233 6.77 -3.26 6.27
C PHE A 233 7.64 -3.62 5.06
N ALA A 234 7.81 -2.67 4.13
CA ALA A 234 8.56 -2.86 2.88
C ALA A 234 9.97 -3.44 3.12
N GLU A 235 10.61 -3.03 4.22
CA GLU A 235 11.98 -3.44 4.58
C GLU A 235 12.09 -4.91 5.00
N ASP A 236 10.96 -5.55 5.37
CA ASP A 236 10.95 -6.92 5.90
C ASP A 236 10.49 -7.98 4.89
N ASN A 237 10.20 -7.60 3.63
CA ASN A 237 9.73 -8.50 2.56
C ASN A 237 8.51 -9.36 2.94
N ILE A 238 7.61 -8.82 3.77
CA ILE A 238 6.43 -9.54 4.26
C ILE A 238 5.19 -9.08 3.51
N ILE A 239 4.61 -10.00 2.75
CA ILE A 239 3.33 -9.80 2.06
C ILE A 239 2.21 -10.14 3.05
N GLN A 240 1.73 -9.16 3.80
CA GLN A 240 0.54 -9.28 4.66
C GLN A 240 -0.41 -8.08 4.47
N GLU A 241 -1.71 -8.35 4.40
CA GLU A 241 -2.72 -7.28 4.45
C GLU A 241 -2.92 -6.85 5.90
N ASN A 242 -2.24 -5.80 6.32
CA ASN A 242 -2.47 -5.21 7.63
C ASN A 242 -3.60 -4.19 7.57
N ILE A 243 -4.23 -3.96 8.71
CA ILE A 243 -5.18 -2.87 8.95
C ILE A 243 -4.80 -2.18 10.25
N ILE A 244 -5.07 -0.88 10.33
CA ILE A 244 -5.11 -0.18 11.61
C ILE A 244 -6.56 -0.07 12.01
N PHE A 245 -6.89 -0.37 13.26
CA PHE A 245 -8.22 -0.11 13.77
C PHE A 245 -8.19 0.64 15.08
N HIS A 246 -9.24 1.42 15.31
CA HIS A 246 -9.54 2.10 16.56
C HIS A 246 -10.85 1.53 17.13
N ALA A 247 -10.84 1.19 18.41
CA ALA A 247 -12.02 0.69 19.11
C ALA A 247 -12.07 1.21 20.55
N ILE A 248 -13.27 1.27 21.11
CA ILE A 248 -13.55 1.75 22.47
C ILE A 248 -14.15 0.61 23.26
N LYS A 249 -13.70 0.40 24.50
CA LYS A 249 -14.30 -0.57 25.42
C LYS A 249 -15.64 -0.04 25.91
N THR A 250 -16.73 -0.63 25.45
CA THR A 250 -18.10 -0.21 25.75
C THR A 250 -19.09 -1.28 25.33
N GLU A 251 -20.22 -1.35 26.03
CA GLU A 251 -21.38 -2.17 25.61
C GLU A 251 -22.21 -1.50 24.49
N TYR A 252 -21.98 -0.20 24.23
CA TYR A 252 -22.69 0.56 23.21
C TYR A 252 -21.99 0.47 21.85
N GLN A 253 -22.70 0.01 20.84
CA GLN A 253 -22.23 0.03 19.45
C GLN A 253 -22.60 1.35 18.78
N ASP A 254 -21.65 1.95 18.06
CA ASP A 254 -21.92 3.12 17.26
C ASP A 254 -22.74 2.80 16.01
N ASN A 255 -23.44 3.82 15.49
CA ASN A 255 -24.26 3.66 14.29
C ASN A 255 -23.39 3.52 13.03
N TYR A 256 -22.18 4.07 13.03
CA TYR A 256 -21.29 4.14 11.88
C TYR A 256 -19.84 3.83 12.27
N ILE A 257 -19.10 3.24 11.35
CA ILE A 257 -17.64 3.05 11.42
C ILE A 257 -17.00 3.89 10.34
N GLN A 258 -15.92 4.60 10.67
CA GLN A 258 -15.10 5.32 9.71
C GLN A 258 -14.12 4.36 9.02
N ILE A 259 -14.24 4.19 7.71
CA ILE A 259 -13.25 3.47 6.90
C ILE A 259 -12.37 4.51 6.20
N SER A 260 -11.06 4.32 6.29
CA SER A 260 -10.08 5.10 5.53
C SER A 260 -9.20 4.20 4.68
N ILE A 261 -8.89 4.61 3.46
CA ILE A 261 -7.95 3.90 2.58
C ILE A 261 -6.88 4.85 2.11
N ASN A 262 -5.63 4.40 2.11
CA ASN A 262 -4.53 5.14 1.50
C ASN A 262 -3.82 4.30 0.43
N SER A 263 -3.66 4.90 -0.75
CA SER A 263 -3.02 4.35 -1.94
C SER A 263 -1.51 4.66 -2.04
N GLU A 264 -0.97 5.50 -1.15
CA GLU A 264 0.40 6.00 -1.23
C GLU A 264 1.22 5.81 0.06
N ILE A 265 2.54 5.96 -0.07
CA ILE A 265 3.54 5.82 1.00
C ILE A 265 3.35 6.89 2.09
N GLU A 266 2.87 8.09 1.71
CA GLU A 266 2.62 9.19 2.64
C GLU A 266 1.20 9.10 3.19
N LEU A 267 1.07 8.75 4.47
CA LEU A 267 -0.21 8.48 5.15
C LEU A 267 -1.14 9.71 5.22
N ASP A 268 -0.58 10.88 4.95
CA ASP A 268 -1.11 12.21 5.19
C ASP A 268 -1.62 12.91 3.91
N GLN A 269 -1.38 12.37 2.71
CA GLN A 269 -1.69 13.08 1.45
C GLN A 269 -2.83 12.48 0.62
N VAL A 270 -3.21 11.22 0.85
CA VAL A 270 -4.33 10.58 0.14
C VAL A 270 -5.12 9.67 1.08
N SER A 271 -6.24 10.16 1.62
CA SER A 271 -7.20 9.28 2.29
C SER A 271 -8.57 9.40 1.65
N GLU A 272 -9.08 8.28 1.13
CA GLU A 272 -10.52 8.12 0.96
C GLU A 272 -11.08 7.90 2.36
N ILE A 273 -12.07 8.71 2.78
CA ILE A 273 -12.73 8.57 4.09
C ILE A 273 -14.21 8.34 3.86
N ARG A 274 -14.75 7.32 4.51
CA ARG A 274 -16.16 6.96 4.42
C ARG A 274 -16.73 6.63 5.79
N LEU A 275 -17.97 7.05 6.04
CA LEU A 275 -18.76 6.58 7.18
C LEU A 275 -19.71 5.49 6.68
N VAL A 276 -19.60 4.29 7.27
CA VAL A 276 -20.37 3.11 6.86
C VAL A 276 -21.23 2.66 8.02
N PRO A 277 -22.55 2.40 7.82
CA PRO A 277 -23.40 1.88 8.88
C PRO A 277 -22.81 0.59 9.49
N TYR A 278 -22.79 0.51 10.81
CA TYR A 278 -22.15 -0.60 11.54
C TYR A 278 -22.64 -1.98 11.07
N HIS A 279 -23.95 -2.11 10.82
CA HIS A 279 -24.58 -3.36 10.39
C HIS A 279 -24.17 -3.83 8.98
N GLN A 280 -23.56 -2.97 8.17
CA GLN A 280 -23.03 -3.36 6.85
C GLN A 280 -21.63 -3.99 6.97
N ILE A 281 -20.89 -3.65 8.03
CA ILE A 281 -19.57 -4.20 8.31
C ILE A 281 -19.69 -5.45 9.18
N ILE A 282 -20.58 -5.43 10.18
CA ILE A 282 -20.79 -6.52 11.13
C ILE A 282 -22.26 -6.90 11.13
N GLU A 283 -22.57 -8.10 10.63
CA GLU A 283 -23.92 -8.63 10.59
C GLU A 283 -24.36 -9.11 11.99
N LYS A 284 -25.47 -8.56 12.51
CA LYS A 284 -25.95 -8.85 13.88
C LYS A 284 -26.35 -10.31 14.10
N ASP A 285 -26.92 -10.97 13.09
CA ASP A 285 -27.45 -12.34 13.19
C ASP A 285 -26.48 -13.41 12.64
N ASN A 286 -25.23 -13.03 12.38
CA ASN A 286 -24.23 -13.95 11.85
C ASN A 286 -23.46 -14.64 13.00
N PRO A 287 -23.61 -15.96 13.22
CA PRO A 287 -22.97 -16.67 14.33
C PRO A 287 -21.43 -16.66 14.26
N GLU A 288 -20.86 -16.25 13.13
CA GLU A 288 -19.43 -16.21 12.88
C GLU A 288 -18.83 -14.81 13.10
N ASN A 289 -19.69 -13.80 13.29
CA ASN A 289 -19.34 -12.40 13.57
C ASN A 289 -18.25 -11.86 12.64
N PHE A 290 -18.37 -12.09 11.33
CA PHE A 290 -17.40 -11.58 10.37
C PHE A 290 -17.40 -10.06 10.30
N ILE A 291 -16.23 -9.50 9.97
CA ILE A 291 -16.03 -8.07 9.79
C ILE A 291 -15.74 -7.84 8.31
N HIS A 292 -16.74 -7.35 7.59
CA HIS A 292 -16.67 -7.05 6.16
C HIS A 292 -16.15 -5.63 5.95
N ILE A 293 -14.87 -5.50 5.63
CA ILE A 293 -14.27 -4.20 5.32
C ILE A 293 -14.55 -3.88 3.86
N ILE A 294 -15.56 -3.03 3.63
CA ILE A 294 -15.97 -2.56 2.33
C ILE A 294 -15.29 -1.21 2.07
N THR A 295 -14.43 -1.16 1.06
CA THR A 295 -13.51 -0.03 0.86
C THR A 295 -14.10 1.06 -0.03
N ASN A 296 -15.08 0.76 -0.89
CA ASN A 296 -15.69 1.75 -1.77
C ASN A 296 -17.15 1.42 -2.12
N TYR A 297 -17.84 2.38 -2.74
CA TYR A 297 -19.27 2.24 -3.08
C TYR A 297 -19.56 1.14 -4.12
N LEU A 298 -18.62 0.86 -5.03
CA LEU A 298 -18.76 -0.21 -6.01
C LEU A 298 -18.85 -1.56 -5.31
N GLU A 299 -18.06 -1.75 -4.25
CA GLU A 299 -18.05 -2.97 -3.44
C GLU A 299 -19.33 -3.15 -2.61
N ASP A 300 -19.97 -2.09 -2.11
CA ASP A 300 -21.28 -2.20 -1.44
C ASP A 300 -22.32 -2.81 -2.38
N THR A 301 -22.29 -2.37 -3.63
CA THR A 301 -23.28 -2.73 -4.64
C THR A 301 -23.16 -4.21 -5.02
N LEU A 302 -21.95 -4.78 -4.96
CA LEU A 302 -21.71 -6.21 -5.09
C LEU A 302 -22.32 -6.99 -3.91
N LYS A 303 -22.10 -6.54 -2.67
CA LYS A 303 -22.66 -7.19 -1.47
C LYS A 303 -24.19 -7.17 -1.49
N VAL A 304 -24.79 -6.01 -1.76
CA VAL A 304 -26.25 -5.87 -1.85
C VAL A 304 -26.85 -6.81 -2.89
N GLN A 305 -26.22 -6.93 -4.07
CA GLN A 305 -26.66 -7.89 -5.08
C GLN A 305 -26.57 -9.33 -4.59
N MET A 306 -25.46 -9.70 -3.95
CA MET A 306 -25.26 -11.05 -3.46
C MET A 306 -26.25 -11.42 -2.35
N ASP A 307 -26.57 -10.48 -1.47
CA ASP A 307 -27.54 -10.68 -0.38
C ASP A 307 -28.99 -10.83 -0.91
N LYS A 308 -29.29 -10.39 -2.16
CA LYS A 308 -30.59 -10.61 -2.83
C LYS A 308 -30.79 -12.02 -3.35
N PHE A 309 -29.73 -12.81 -3.48
CA PHE A 309 -29.87 -14.19 -3.92
C PHE A 309 -30.56 -15.04 -2.84
N PRO A 310 -31.60 -15.82 -3.19
CA PRO A 310 -32.48 -16.40 -2.19
C PRO A 310 -31.87 -17.63 -1.51
N SER A 311 -31.02 -18.39 -2.21
CA SER A 311 -30.69 -19.75 -1.83
C SER A 311 -29.38 -19.90 -1.07
N THR A 312 -29.35 -20.87 -0.18
CA THR A 312 -28.17 -21.48 0.43
C THR A 312 -27.82 -22.77 -0.31
N LEU A 313 -26.64 -23.36 -0.06
CA LEU A 313 -26.31 -24.66 -0.64
C LEU A 313 -27.31 -25.76 -0.21
N GLU A 314 -27.78 -25.72 1.03
CA GLU A 314 -28.77 -26.67 1.54
C GLU A 314 -30.08 -26.59 0.75
N GLU A 315 -30.59 -25.39 0.50
CA GLU A 315 -31.80 -25.17 -0.32
C GLU A 315 -31.62 -25.61 -1.79
N LEU A 316 -30.39 -25.60 -2.31
CA LEU A 316 -30.07 -26.18 -3.61
C LEU A 316 -30.02 -27.71 -3.61
N GLY A 317 -29.99 -28.33 -2.41
CA GLY A 317 -29.73 -29.76 -2.21
C GLY A 317 -28.26 -30.12 -2.42
N LEU A 318 -27.37 -29.17 -2.14
CA LEU A 318 -25.94 -29.26 -2.37
C LEU A 318 -25.13 -29.13 -1.07
N GLU A 319 -23.97 -29.74 -1.07
CA GLU A 319 -22.92 -29.59 -0.09
C GLU A 319 -21.60 -29.35 -0.84
N ILE A 320 -20.64 -28.77 -0.14
CA ILE A 320 -19.27 -28.62 -0.64
C ILE A 320 -18.30 -29.24 0.33
N SER A 321 -17.31 -29.96 -0.20
CA SER A 321 -16.26 -30.63 0.58
C SER A 321 -14.88 -30.36 -0.02
N THR A 322 -13.84 -30.43 0.81
CA THR A 322 -12.46 -30.42 0.33
C THR A 322 -12.08 -31.82 -0.13
N GLY A 323 -11.26 -31.91 -1.18
CA GLY A 323 -10.77 -33.18 -1.73
C GLY A 323 -10.19 -34.08 -0.63
N PRO A 324 -10.66 -35.32 -0.50
CA PRO A 324 -10.26 -36.22 0.59
C PRO A 324 -8.83 -36.75 0.45
N VAL A 325 -8.26 -36.75 -0.77
CA VAL A 325 -6.92 -37.30 -1.02
C VAL A 325 -5.86 -36.28 -0.61
N VAL A 326 -5.11 -36.60 0.46
CA VAL A 326 -3.95 -35.82 0.90
C VAL A 326 -2.68 -36.48 0.40
N ASP A 327 -2.11 -35.92 -0.66
CA ASP A 327 -1.11 -36.61 -1.50
C ASP A 327 0.14 -37.07 -0.72
N PHE A 328 0.70 -36.22 0.13
CA PHE A 328 1.91 -36.51 0.89
C PHE A 328 1.70 -37.59 1.97
N ARG A 329 0.45 -37.84 2.37
CA ARG A 329 0.09 -38.93 3.30
C ARG A 329 -0.13 -40.26 2.59
N LEU A 330 -0.39 -40.24 1.28
CA LEU A 330 -0.77 -41.39 0.47
C LEU A 330 0.23 -41.73 -0.65
N LYS A 331 1.47 -41.26 -0.54
CA LYS A 331 2.51 -41.38 -1.59
C LYS A 331 2.66 -42.80 -2.16
N SER A 332 2.60 -43.84 -1.33
CA SER A 332 2.72 -45.24 -1.75
C SER A 332 1.60 -45.71 -2.68
N ALA A 333 0.42 -45.07 -2.61
CA ALA A 333 -0.76 -45.39 -3.40
C ALA A 333 -0.88 -44.55 -4.69
N LEU A 334 -0.02 -43.56 -4.92
CA LEU A 334 -0.11 -42.68 -6.08
C LEU A 334 0.58 -43.27 -7.32
N ARG A 335 0.03 -43.06 -8.52
CA ARG A 335 0.56 -43.54 -9.80
C ARG A 335 0.48 -42.46 -10.88
N ASN A 336 1.41 -42.50 -11.83
CA ASN A 336 1.48 -41.58 -12.96
C ASN A 336 0.79 -42.14 -14.23
N PHE A 337 0.07 -43.25 -14.11
CA PHE A 337 -0.64 -43.92 -15.19
C PHE A 337 -1.95 -44.54 -14.68
N LEU A 338 -2.91 -44.70 -15.58
CA LEU A 338 -4.18 -45.41 -15.35
C LEU A 338 -4.04 -46.88 -15.76
N ASN A 339 -4.62 -47.80 -15.00
CA ASN A 339 -4.78 -49.22 -15.33
C ASN A 339 -5.95 -49.82 -14.53
N ASP A 340 -6.17 -51.12 -14.63
CA ASP A 340 -7.30 -51.82 -13.98
C ASP A 340 -7.27 -51.77 -12.43
N GLN A 341 -6.14 -51.43 -11.83
CA GLN A 341 -5.96 -51.33 -10.38
C GLN A 341 -5.93 -49.90 -9.85
N THR A 342 -6.02 -48.90 -10.74
CA THR A 342 -5.96 -47.49 -10.36
C THR A 342 -7.19 -46.75 -10.84
N VAL A 343 -7.51 -45.68 -10.12
CA VAL A 343 -8.63 -44.79 -10.46
C VAL A 343 -8.11 -43.37 -10.67
N PRO A 344 -8.80 -42.55 -11.49
CA PRO A 344 -8.44 -41.16 -11.74
C PRO A 344 -8.23 -40.36 -10.45
N LEU A 345 -7.16 -39.58 -10.40
CA LEU A 345 -6.90 -38.60 -9.34
C LEU A 345 -6.79 -37.21 -9.96
N ILE A 346 -7.74 -36.34 -9.63
CA ILE A 346 -7.81 -34.98 -10.17
C ILE A 346 -6.99 -34.03 -9.29
N TYR A 347 -6.05 -33.32 -9.92
CA TYR A 347 -5.24 -32.25 -9.32
C TYR A 347 -5.68 -30.87 -9.80
N PRO A 348 -5.38 -29.78 -9.06
CA PRO A 348 -5.73 -28.42 -9.46
C PRO A 348 -5.25 -28.02 -10.86
N GLU A 349 -4.16 -28.62 -11.34
CA GLU A 349 -3.59 -28.40 -12.68
C GLU A 349 -4.54 -28.81 -13.81
N SER A 350 -5.41 -29.79 -13.54
CA SER A 350 -6.43 -30.29 -14.47
C SER A 350 -7.63 -29.35 -14.57
N ILE A 351 -7.77 -28.37 -13.68
CA ILE A 351 -8.90 -27.44 -13.65
C ILE A 351 -8.58 -26.20 -14.51
N LYS A 352 -9.38 -26.00 -15.56
CA LYS A 352 -9.49 -24.75 -16.32
C LYS A 352 -10.88 -24.15 -16.10
N PRO A 353 -11.07 -22.83 -16.29
CA PRO A 353 -12.40 -22.23 -16.19
C PRO A 353 -13.41 -22.99 -17.06
N GLY A 354 -14.48 -23.48 -16.44
CA GLY A 354 -15.57 -24.23 -17.09
C GLY A 354 -15.38 -25.74 -17.17
N LYS A 355 -14.15 -26.27 -17.30
CA LYS A 355 -13.92 -27.69 -17.59
C LYS A 355 -12.69 -28.32 -16.95
N VAL A 356 -12.78 -29.62 -16.69
CA VAL A 356 -11.65 -30.47 -16.28
C VAL A 356 -10.96 -31.03 -17.52
N LEU A 357 -9.64 -30.82 -17.62
CA LEU A 357 -8.76 -31.43 -18.62
C LEU A 357 -8.06 -32.63 -18.00
N PHE A 358 -8.59 -33.81 -18.23
CA PHE A 358 -8.04 -35.06 -17.72
C PHE A 358 -8.16 -36.19 -18.77
N PRO A 359 -7.14 -37.05 -18.94
CA PRO A 359 -5.82 -36.95 -18.30
C PRO A 359 -5.00 -35.77 -18.85
N PRO A 360 -4.08 -35.20 -18.04
CA PRO A 360 -3.17 -34.16 -18.53
C PRO A 360 -2.18 -34.74 -19.56
N GLN A 361 -1.85 -33.96 -20.61
CA GLN A 361 -0.90 -34.40 -21.64
C GLN A 361 0.53 -34.60 -21.11
N ASN A 362 0.97 -33.72 -20.19
CA ASN A 362 2.31 -33.74 -19.59
C ASN A 362 2.20 -33.61 -18.06
N PRO A 363 1.87 -34.69 -17.33
CA PRO A 363 1.67 -34.64 -15.88
C PRO A 363 2.96 -34.36 -15.12
N LYS A 364 2.95 -33.33 -14.26
CA LYS A 364 4.00 -33.08 -13.25
C LYS A 364 3.72 -33.79 -11.92
N LYS A 365 2.48 -34.23 -11.72
CA LYS A 365 1.95 -34.90 -10.54
C LYS A 365 1.39 -36.26 -10.93
N SER A 366 1.16 -37.10 -9.93
CA SER A 366 0.42 -38.34 -10.13
C SER A 366 -0.98 -38.07 -10.67
N ILE A 367 -1.48 -38.98 -11.50
CA ILE A 367 -2.78 -38.85 -12.18
C ILE A 367 -3.77 -39.93 -11.74
N ALA A 368 -3.32 -40.87 -10.90
CA ALA A 368 -4.14 -41.95 -10.42
C ALA A 368 -3.77 -42.36 -8.99
N ILE A 369 -4.70 -43.00 -8.30
CA ILE A 369 -4.52 -43.63 -6.99
C ILE A 369 -4.92 -45.11 -7.08
N VAL A 370 -4.15 -46.00 -6.45
CA VAL A 370 -4.47 -47.43 -6.42
C VAL A 370 -5.80 -47.64 -5.68
N HIS A 371 -6.68 -48.45 -6.25
CA HIS A 371 -7.98 -48.78 -5.66
C HIS A 371 -7.87 -50.03 -4.78
N THR A 372 -7.90 -49.84 -3.47
CA THR A 372 -7.86 -50.91 -2.46
C THR A 372 -8.89 -50.65 -1.36
N GLN A 373 -9.13 -51.63 -0.48
CA GLN A 373 -9.95 -51.42 0.72
C GLN A 373 -9.42 -50.29 1.61
N GLU A 374 -8.10 -50.13 1.69
CA GLU A 374 -7.49 -49.05 2.47
C GLU A 374 -7.77 -47.69 1.84
N THR A 375 -7.66 -47.59 0.50
CA THR A 375 -7.81 -46.31 -0.20
C THR A 375 -9.26 -45.88 -0.42
N GLN A 376 -10.22 -46.80 -0.38
CA GLN A 376 -11.64 -46.59 -0.66
C GLN A 376 -12.24 -45.38 0.09
N LYS A 377 -11.86 -45.16 1.35
CA LYS A 377 -12.40 -44.08 2.19
C LYS A 377 -12.02 -42.66 1.72
N TRP A 378 -11.04 -42.53 0.83
CA TRP A 378 -10.65 -41.26 0.19
C TRP A 378 -11.15 -41.14 -1.25
N LEU A 379 -11.94 -42.08 -1.73
CA LEU A 379 -12.50 -42.06 -3.08
C LEU A 379 -13.98 -41.69 -3.01
N ILE A 380 -14.44 -40.96 -4.00
CA ILE A 380 -15.84 -40.57 -4.15
C ILE A 380 -16.48 -41.34 -5.30
N PRO A 381 -17.80 -41.59 -5.28
CA PRO A 381 -18.46 -42.32 -6.36
C PRO A 381 -18.37 -41.58 -7.70
N GLN A 382 -18.57 -42.30 -8.79
CA GLN A 382 -18.74 -41.70 -10.11
C GLN A 382 -19.92 -40.71 -10.10
N GLY A 383 -19.75 -39.57 -10.75
CA GLY A 383 -20.81 -38.57 -10.85
C GLY A 383 -20.38 -37.29 -11.56
N CYS A 384 -21.35 -36.41 -11.78
CA CYS A 384 -21.07 -35.05 -12.21
C CYS A 384 -20.84 -34.16 -10.97
N TYR A 385 -19.71 -33.48 -10.90
CA TYR A 385 -19.34 -32.62 -9.77
C TYR A 385 -18.94 -31.23 -10.29
N VAL A 386 -19.05 -30.20 -9.44
CA VAL A 386 -18.40 -28.90 -9.70
C VAL A 386 -17.15 -28.81 -8.85
N LEU A 387 -16.00 -28.61 -9.49
CA LEU A 387 -14.70 -28.51 -8.82
C LEU A 387 -14.26 -27.05 -8.77
N THR A 388 -13.70 -26.62 -7.64
CA THR A 388 -13.06 -25.30 -7.51
C THR A 388 -11.64 -25.44 -6.97
N LYS A 389 -10.70 -24.67 -7.51
CA LYS A 389 -9.35 -24.58 -6.92
C LYS A 389 -9.43 -23.99 -5.52
N ARG A 390 -8.73 -24.60 -4.55
CA ARG A 390 -8.65 -24.12 -3.17
C ARG A 390 -7.54 -23.10 -2.98
N PHE A 391 -6.53 -23.09 -3.82
CA PHE A 391 -5.40 -22.17 -3.71
C PHE A 391 -5.35 -21.29 -4.94
N SER A 392 -5.27 -20.00 -4.70
CA SER A 392 -5.07 -18.99 -5.72
C SER A 392 -4.50 -17.74 -5.02
N ALA A 393 -3.76 -16.87 -5.69
CA ALA A 393 -3.31 -15.60 -5.11
C ALA A 393 -4.33 -14.47 -5.35
N LYS A 394 -4.29 -13.37 -4.58
CA LYS A 394 -5.21 -12.22 -4.83
C LYS A 394 -4.87 -11.54 -6.16
N GLU A 395 -3.62 -11.64 -6.57
CA GLU A 395 -3.04 -11.06 -7.78
C GLU A 395 -3.38 -11.90 -9.02
N GLU A 396 -3.92 -13.11 -8.85
CA GLU A 396 -4.40 -13.90 -9.98
C GLU A 396 -5.60 -13.22 -10.63
N LYS A 397 -5.67 -13.31 -11.97
CA LYS A 397 -6.76 -12.79 -12.79
C LYS A 397 -8.14 -13.23 -12.28
N ARG A 398 -8.22 -14.42 -11.66
CA ARG A 398 -9.41 -14.92 -10.97
C ARG A 398 -9.04 -15.51 -9.62
N ARG A 399 -9.82 -15.15 -8.62
CA ARG A 399 -9.79 -15.70 -7.27
C ARG A 399 -10.46 -17.08 -7.25
N VAL A 400 -11.60 -17.20 -7.94
CA VAL A 400 -12.37 -18.45 -8.03
C VAL A 400 -12.27 -19.02 -9.43
N VAL A 401 -11.86 -20.29 -9.54
CA VAL A 401 -11.83 -21.02 -10.80
C VAL A 401 -12.61 -22.30 -10.60
N ALA A 402 -13.78 -22.38 -11.24
CA ALA A 402 -14.69 -23.51 -11.18
C ALA A 402 -14.69 -24.30 -12.50
N ALA A 403 -14.95 -25.61 -12.43
CA ALA A 403 -15.07 -26.49 -13.58
C ALA A 403 -16.13 -27.57 -13.36
N VAL A 404 -16.81 -27.97 -14.42
CA VAL A 404 -17.63 -29.19 -14.41
C VAL A 404 -16.70 -30.40 -14.58
N SER A 405 -16.78 -31.33 -13.63
CA SER A 405 -16.23 -32.68 -13.74
C SER A 405 -17.35 -33.61 -14.16
N TYR A 406 -17.27 -34.11 -15.38
CA TYR A 406 -18.23 -35.10 -15.88
C TYR A 406 -17.96 -36.48 -15.29
N PRO A 407 -18.97 -37.38 -15.29
CA PRO A 407 -18.74 -38.79 -15.01
C PRO A 407 -17.62 -39.33 -15.91
N ILE A 408 -16.56 -39.84 -15.31
CA ILE A 408 -15.47 -40.55 -16.00
C ILE A 408 -15.81 -42.04 -15.99
N ASP A 409 -15.35 -42.82 -16.96
CA ASP A 409 -15.57 -44.27 -17.06
C ASP A 409 -14.82 -45.10 -15.99
N TYR A 410 -15.04 -44.75 -14.72
CA TYR A 410 -14.52 -45.41 -13.53
C TYR A 410 -15.59 -45.33 -12.42
N PRO A 411 -15.76 -46.38 -11.59
CA PRO A 411 -16.80 -46.42 -10.56
C PRO A 411 -16.57 -45.43 -9.41
N VAL A 412 -15.32 -45.03 -9.20
CA VAL A 412 -14.91 -44.06 -8.19
C VAL A 412 -13.79 -43.17 -8.72
N LEU A 413 -13.61 -42.00 -8.13
CA LEU A 413 -12.50 -41.09 -8.43
C LEU A 413 -11.87 -40.50 -7.16
N GLY A 414 -10.61 -40.10 -7.26
CA GLY A 414 -9.90 -39.31 -6.26
C GLY A 414 -9.93 -37.82 -6.59
N ILE A 415 -10.18 -36.99 -5.57
CA ILE A 415 -10.02 -35.53 -5.65
C ILE A 415 -8.98 -35.12 -4.60
N GLU A 416 -7.98 -34.39 -5.06
CA GLU A 416 -6.88 -33.93 -4.22
C GLU A 416 -7.26 -32.73 -3.32
N ASN A 417 -6.65 -32.61 -2.14
CA ASN A 417 -7.05 -31.68 -1.07
C ASN A 417 -6.84 -30.17 -1.34
N HIS A 418 -6.25 -29.81 -2.49
CA HIS A 418 -6.16 -28.43 -2.99
C HIS A 418 -7.34 -28.10 -3.94
N ILE A 419 -8.37 -28.95 -3.99
CA ILE A 419 -9.64 -28.75 -4.69
C ILE A 419 -10.79 -28.82 -3.67
N ASN A 420 -11.80 -27.98 -3.84
CA ASN A 420 -13.13 -28.24 -3.26
C ASN A 420 -14.08 -28.76 -4.34
N TYR A 421 -15.06 -29.57 -3.95
CA TYR A 421 -16.05 -30.12 -4.87
C TYR A 421 -17.47 -30.01 -4.30
N TYR A 422 -18.41 -29.62 -5.16
CA TYR A 422 -19.83 -29.58 -4.83
C TYR A 422 -20.50 -30.91 -5.19
N HIS A 423 -21.34 -31.41 -4.29
CA HIS A 423 -21.97 -32.72 -4.37
C HIS A 423 -23.36 -32.70 -3.71
N ALA A 424 -24.18 -33.71 -3.98
CA ALA A 424 -25.42 -33.96 -3.24
C ALA A 424 -25.18 -35.17 -2.32
N GLN A 425 -24.91 -34.93 -1.03
CA GLN A 425 -24.64 -35.99 -0.03
C GLN A 425 -23.60 -37.03 -0.50
N GLY A 426 -22.44 -36.56 -0.98
CA GLY A 426 -21.36 -37.35 -1.55
C GLY A 426 -21.56 -37.81 -3.01
N LYS A 427 -22.75 -37.69 -3.57
CA LYS A 427 -23.08 -38.12 -4.95
C LYS A 427 -22.98 -36.97 -5.95
N GLY A 428 -22.89 -37.34 -7.24
CA GLY A 428 -22.95 -36.38 -8.33
C GLY A 428 -24.28 -35.62 -8.40
N ILE A 429 -24.27 -34.50 -9.10
CA ILE A 429 -25.39 -33.56 -9.23
C ILE A 429 -25.91 -33.50 -10.67
N ASN A 430 -27.05 -32.84 -10.89
CA ASN A 430 -27.60 -32.65 -12.23
C ASN A 430 -26.62 -31.85 -13.12
N ILE A 431 -26.40 -32.29 -14.37
CA ILE A 431 -25.43 -31.68 -15.29
C ILE A 431 -25.74 -30.20 -15.57
N ASN A 432 -27.00 -29.83 -15.78
CA ASN A 432 -27.36 -28.44 -16.04
C ASN A 432 -27.18 -27.59 -14.78
N LEU A 433 -27.50 -28.12 -13.61
CA LEU A 433 -27.18 -27.45 -12.33
C LEU A 433 -25.67 -27.25 -12.17
N ALA A 434 -24.86 -28.26 -12.50
CA ALA A 434 -23.40 -28.18 -12.43
C ALA A 434 -22.83 -27.10 -13.38
N LYS A 435 -23.32 -27.05 -14.62
CA LYS A 435 -22.97 -26.02 -15.60
C LYS A 435 -23.33 -24.63 -15.12
N GLY A 436 -24.56 -24.45 -14.64
CA GLY A 436 -25.03 -23.16 -14.12
C GLY A 436 -24.26 -22.67 -12.91
N LEU A 437 -24.03 -23.55 -11.94
CA LEU A 437 -23.22 -23.25 -10.77
C LEU A 437 -21.78 -22.91 -11.16
N THR A 438 -21.20 -23.65 -12.11
CA THR A 438 -19.86 -23.35 -12.64
C THR A 438 -19.80 -22.00 -13.33
N ALA A 439 -20.83 -21.63 -14.09
CA ALA A 439 -20.92 -20.32 -14.75
C ALA A 439 -21.02 -19.19 -13.72
N PHE A 440 -21.90 -19.32 -12.73
CA PHE A 440 -22.04 -18.37 -11.64
C PHE A 440 -20.71 -18.18 -10.87
N LEU A 441 -20.06 -19.27 -10.47
CA LEU A 441 -18.79 -19.22 -9.72
C LEU A 441 -17.62 -18.64 -10.53
N ASN A 442 -17.68 -18.69 -11.86
CA ASN A 442 -16.68 -18.06 -12.75
C ASN A 442 -17.08 -16.65 -13.22
N SER A 443 -18.24 -16.14 -12.80
CA SER A 443 -18.68 -14.78 -13.14
C SER A 443 -17.79 -13.72 -12.48
N THR A 444 -17.65 -12.56 -13.13
CA THR A 444 -16.92 -11.44 -12.54
C THR A 444 -17.61 -10.93 -11.28
N LEU A 445 -18.95 -10.99 -11.21
CA LEU A 445 -19.73 -10.68 -10.01
C LEU A 445 -19.26 -11.51 -8.82
N PHE A 446 -19.23 -12.84 -8.96
CA PHE A 446 -18.83 -13.72 -7.86
C PHE A 446 -17.35 -13.57 -7.52
N ASP A 447 -16.48 -13.42 -8.54
CA ASP A 447 -15.05 -13.24 -8.32
C ASP A 447 -14.75 -11.95 -7.53
N GLN A 448 -15.35 -10.83 -7.91
CA GLN A 448 -15.19 -9.55 -7.21
C GLN A 448 -15.77 -9.61 -5.79
N TYR A 449 -16.99 -10.16 -5.62
CA TYR A 449 -17.59 -10.34 -4.31
C TYR A 449 -16.72 -11.21 -3.38
N PHE A 450 -16.20 -12.34 -3.90
CA PHE A 450 -15.36 -13.25 -3.12
C PHE A 450 -14.11 -12.55 -2.60
N ARG A 451 -13.51 -11.65 -3.39
CA ARG A 451 -12.33 -10.87 -3.00
C ARG A 451 -12.58 -9.92 -1.82
N LEU A 452 -13.82 -9.48 -1.59
CA LEU A 452 -14.17 -8.56 -0.50
C LEU A 452 -13.94 -9.16 0.88
N PHE A 453 -14.12 -10.48 1.02
CA PHE A 453 -13.95 -11.17 2.30
C PHE A 453 -12.82 -12.21 2.29
N SER A 454 -12.31 -12.63 1.13
CA SER A 454 -11.20 -13.58 1.06
C SER A 454 -9.85 -12.90 1.37
N GLY A 455 -9.52 -12.74 2.66
CA GLY A 455 -8.27 -12.13 3.12
C GLY A 455 -7.04 -13.05 3.10
N ASN A 456 -7.10 -14.20 2.43
CA ASN A 456 -6.00 -15.17 2.38
C ASN A 456 -5.89 -15.84 1.00
N THR A 457 -4.83 -16.63 0.81
CA THR A 457 -4.55 -17.35 -0.45
C THR A 457 -5.47 -18.57 -0.68
N GLN A 458 -6.36 -18.88 0.26
CA GLN A 458 -7.25 -20.03 0.17
C GLN A 458 -8.69 -19.63 -0.18
N VAL A 459 -9.33 -20.43 -1.02
CA VAL A 459 -10.76 -20.47 -1.26
C VAL A 459 -11.33 -21.58 -0.38
N ASN A 460 -11.78 -21.26 0.83
CA ASN A 460 -12.21 -22.28 1.79
C ASN A 460 -13.63 -22.76 1.49
N ALA A 461 -13.87 -24.06 1.66
CA ALA A 461 -15.22 -24.62 1.58
C ALA A 461 -16.18 -23.97 2.57
N THR A 462 -15.71 -23.57 3.76
CA THR A 462 -16.52 -22.85 4.75
C THR A 462 -17.00 -21.49 4.26
N ASP A 463 -16.20 -20.80 3.46
CA ASP A 463 -16.54 -19.48 2.95
C ASP A 463 -17.60 -19.63 1.84
N LEU A 464 -17.39 -20.61 0.94
CA LEU A 464 -18.35 -20.98 -0.11
C LEU A 464 -19.67 -21.53 0.45
N ARG A 465 -19.70 -22.15 1.63
CA ARG A 465 -20.98 -22.57 2.27
C ARG A 465 -21.86 -21.41 2.69
N LYS A 466 -21.27 -20.25 2.98
CA LYS A 466 -21.95 -19.12 3.63
C LYS A 466 -22.45 -18.08 2.64
N VAL A 467 -21.97 -18.09 1.40
CA VAL A 467 -22.48 -17.19 0.36
C VAL A 467 -23.90 -17.58 -0.04
N LYS A 468 -24.69 -16.60 -0.44
CA LYS A 468 -25.97 -16.82 -1.10
C LYS A 468 -25.77 -17.17 -2.57
N TYR A 469 -26.69 -17.97 -3.09
CA TYR A 469 -26.69 -18.50 -4.45
C TYR A 469 -28.02 -18.21 -5.14
N PRO A 470 -28.01 -18.05 -6.47
CA PRO A 470 -29.25 -18.02 -7.25
C PRO A 470 -30.06 -19.28 -7.01
N CYS A 471 -31.37 -19.21 -7.26
CA CYS A 471 -32.23 -20.38 -7.04
C CYS A 471 -31.87 -21.52 -8.01
N LYS A 472 -32.25 -22.73 -7.63
CA LYS A 472 -31.89 -23.95 -8.37
C LYS A 472 -32.35 -23.91 -9.83
N ASP A 473 -33.55 -23.39 -10.08
CA ASP A 473 -34.11 -23.31 -11.43
C ASP A 473 -33.36 -22.31 -12.31
N ASP A 474 -33.00 -21.14 -11.77
CA ASP A 474 -32.19 -20.15 -12.48
C ASP A 474 -30.81 -20.72 -12.87
N LEU A 475 -30.16 -21.43 -11.94
CA LEU A 475 -28.89 -22.11 -12.23
C LEU A 475 -29.07 -23.18 -13.32
N ILE A 476 -30.14 -23.97 -13.29
CA ILE A 476 -30.42 -24.96 -14.33
C ILE A 476 -30.64 -24.29 -15.69
N GLN A 477 -31.38 -23.18 -15.75
CA GLN A 477 -31.62 -22.45 -17.00
C GLN A 477 -30.34 -21.82 -17.54
N LEU A 478 -29.56 -21.20 -16.66
CA LEU A 478 -28.22 -20.70 -16.97
C LEU A 478 -27.37 -21.82 -17.58
N GLY A 479 -27.31 -22.99 -16.92
CA GLY A 479 -26.51 -24.13 -17.37
C GLY A 479 -26.89 -24.69 -18.75
N LYS A 480 -28.15 -24.55 -19.18
CA LYS A 480 -28.59 -24.95 -20.53
C LYS A 480 -28.05 -24.04 -21.64
N GLN A 481 -27.72 -22.79 -21.32
CA GLN A 481 -27.20 -21.80 -22.28
C GLN A 481 -25.67 -21.81 -22.38
N ILE A 482 -25.00 -22.48 -21.43
CA ILE A 482 -23.54 -22.54 -21.39
C ILE A 482 -23.02 -23.62 -22.34
N ASN A 483 -22.29 -23.16 -23.35
CA ASN A 483 -21.51 -24.01 -24.24
C ASN A 483 -20.06 -24.11 -23.74
N GLU A 484 -19.47 -25.30 -23.84
CA GLU A 484 -18.10 -25.57 -23.35
C GLU A 484 -16.99 -25.23 -24.38
N SER A 485 -17.39 -24.70 -25.54
CA SER A 485 -16.52 -24.34 -26.64
C SER A 485 -15.86 -22.97 -26.40
N GLY A 486 -14.72 -22.98 -25.72
CA GLY A 486 -13.90 -21.80 -25.47
C GLY A 486 -14.44 -20.92 -24.32
N PHE A 487 -13.60 -20.64 -23.32
CA PHE A 487 -13.98 -19.76 -22.22
C PHE A 487 -13.78 -18.29 -22.61
N ASP A 488 -14.87 -17.53 -22.60
CA ASP A 488 -14.90 -16.08 -22.86
C ASP A 488 -15.62 -15.41 -21.68
N GLN A 489 -14.93 -14.50 -20.99
CA GLN A 489 -15.45 -13.90 -19.76
C GLN A 489 -16.62 -12.96 -20.03
N ASP A 490 -16.51 -12.11 -21.06
CA ASP A 490 -17.53 -11.10 -21.32
C ASP A 490 -18.83 -11.77 -21.77
N LYS A 491 -18.73 -12.83 -22.59
CA LYS A 491 -19.89 -13.66 -22.95
C LYS A 491 -20.49 -14.39 -21.75
N LEU A 492 -19.66 -14.89 -20.84
CA LEU A 492 -20.14 -15.56 -19.63
C LEU A 492 -20.92 -14.58 -18.75
N ASP A 493 -20.34 -13.41 -18.49
CA ASP A 493 -20.97 -12.37 -17.66
C ASP A 493 -22.26 -11.86 -18.29
N ASP A 494 -22.33 -11.71 -19.61
CA ASP A 494 -23.57 -11.35 -20.31
C ASP A 494 -24.68 -12.39 -20.11
N ILE A 495 -24.35 -13.68 -20.21
CA ILE A 495 -25.32 -14.76 -19.99
C ILE A 495 -25.76 -14.76 -18.52
N VAL A 496 -24.82 -14.62 -17.58
CA VAL A 496 -25.11 -14.55 -16.13
C VAL A 496 -26.03 -13.36 -15.82
N ASN A 497 -25.70 -12.17 -16.31
CA ASN A 497 -26.49 -10.95 -16.08
C ASN A 497 -27.91 -11.05 -16.64
N LYS A 498 -28.07 -11.65 -17.83
CA LYS A 498 -29.39 -11.87 -18.46
C LYS A 498 -30.27 -12.87 -17.69
N ASN A 499 -29.67 -13.89 -17.08
CA ASN A 499 -30.43 -14.97 -16.43
C ASN A 499 -30.66 -14.73 -14.94
N LEU A 500 -29.82 -13.97 -14.25
CA LEU A 500 -29.83 -13.88 -12.78
C LEU A 500 -30.39 -12.57 -12.19
N SER A 501 -31.07 -11.74 -13.00
CA SER A 501 -31.67 -10.46 -12.55
C SER A 501 -30.71 -9.58 -11.74
N ILE A 502 -29.51 -9.37 -12.28
CA ILE A 502 -28.47 -8.55 -11.62
C ILE A 502 -28.85 -7.06 -11.70
N MET A 503 -28.70 -6.33 -10.59
CA MET A 503 -28.93 -4.88 -10.52
C MET A 503 -28.05 -4.13 -11.51
N SER A 504 -28.61 -3.11 -12.18
CA SER A 504 -27.86 -2.27 -13.12
C SER A 504 -26.70 -1.55 -12.44
N GLU A 505 -26.87 -1.13 -11.19
CA GLU A 505 -25.82 -0.52 -10.37
C GLU A 505 -24.65 -1.49 -10.17
N THR A 506 -24.92 -2.78 -9.98
CA THR A 506 -23.88 -3.81 -9.82
C THR A 506 -23.14 -4.06 -11.12
N ILE A 507 -23.85 -4.12 -12.24
CA ILE A 507 -23.24 -4.24 -13.57
C ILE A 507 -22.31 -3.05 -13.84
N ASN A 508 -22.78 -1.84 -13.53
CA ASN A 508 -21.99 -0.62 -13.65
C ASN A 508 -20.77 -0.63 -12.70
N ALA A 509 -20.93 -1.15 -11.48
CA ALA A 509 -19.82 -1.29 -10.52
C ALA A 509 -18.72 -2.22 -11.04
N ILE A 510 -19.11 -3.37 -11.58
CA ILE A 510 -18.19 -4.33 -12.20
C ILE A 510 -17.47 -3.68 -13.40
N ALA A 511 -18.23 -2.97 -14.24
CA ALA A 511 -17.68 -2.26 -15.39
C ALA A 511 -16.71 -1.14 -14.97
N ALA A 512 -17.01 -0.41 -13.91
CA ALA A 512 -16.15 0.64 -13.36
C ALA A 512 -14.80 0.08 -12.92
N SER A 513 -14.79 -1.01 -12.13
CA SER A 513 -13.55 -1.70 -11.74
C SER A 513 -12.76 -2.21 -12.96
N LYS A 514 -13.44 -2.73 -13.99
CA LYS A 514 -12.79 -3.14 -15.25
C LYS A 514 -12.12 -1.95 -15.93
N ARG A 515 -12.81 -0.80 -16.05
CA ARG A 515 -12.27 0.41 -16.69
C ARG A 515 -11.07 0.99 -15.95
N ILE A 516 -11.07 0.98 -14.62
CA ILE A 516 -9.91 1.39 -13.81
C ILE A 516 -8.71 0.51 -14.15
N GLN A 517 -8.88 -0.81 -14.14
CA GLN A 517 -7.79 -1.75 -14.44
C GLN A 517 -7.25 -1.60 -15.87
N GLU A 518 -8.13 -1.38 -16.83
CA GLU A 518 -7.77 -1.11 -18.22
C GLU A 518 -6.97 0.20 -18.34
N ALA A 519 -7.40 1.27 -17.66
CA ALA A 519 -6.68 2.54 -17.64
C ALA A 519 -5.29 2.41 -17.00
N MET A 520 -5.15 1.65 -15.90
CA MET A 520 -3.84 1.34 -15.31
C MET A 520 -2.95 0.55 -16.28
N ASN A 521 -3.52 -0.42 -17.02
CA ASN A 521 -2.78 -1.17 -18.03
C ASN A 521 -2.33 -0.27 -19.20
N ILE A 522 -3.17 0.66 -19.66
CA ILE A 522 -2.80 1.66 -20.66
C ILE A 522 -1.57 2.45 -20.18
N LEU A 523 -1.62 2.99 -18.96
CA LEU A 523 -0.52 3.76 -18.37
C LEU A 523 0.77 2.94 -18.29
N LYS A 524 0.66 1.66 -17.90
CA LYS A 524 1.79 0.73 -17.87
C LYS A 524 2.36 0.45 -19.25
N GLU A 525 1.51 0.22 -20.25
CA GLU A 525 1.93 -0.12 -21.61
C GLU A 525 2.54 1.07 -22.36
N ILE A 526 2.15 2.31 -22.04
CA ILE A 526 2.82 3.51 -22.56
C ILE A 526 4.07 3.89 -21.75
N ALA A 527 4.50 3.03 -20.81
CA ALA A 527 5.65 3.22 -19.93
C ALA A 527 5.56 4.51 -19.09
N ALA A 528 4.38 4.82 -18.55
CA ALA A 528 4.24 5.84 -17.51
C ALA A 528 5.16 5.52 -16.33
N PRO A 529 5.72 6.52 -15.63
CA PRO A 529 6.55 6.26 -14.45
C PRO A 529 5.76 5.45 -13.40
N LYS A 530 6.47 4.66 -12.58
CA LYS A 530 5.86 3.70 -11.65
C LYS A 530 4.86 4.38 -10.70
N GLU A 531 5.13 5.61 -10.28
CA GLU A 531 4.27 6.41 -9.41
C GLU A 531 2.94 6.83 -10.06
N GLN A 532 2.82 6.77 -11.40
CA GLN A 532 1.60 7.07 -12.14
C GLN A 532 0.89 5.80 -12.62
N GLN A 533 1.37 4.61 -12.25
CA GLN A 533 0.69 3.33 -12.51
C GLN A 533 -0.25 2.95 -11.36
N ASN A 534 -0.97 3.93 -10.82
CA ASN A 534 -1.88 3.80 -9.69
C ASN A 534 -3.32 4.19 -10.05
N GLU A 535 -4.27 3.89 -9.15
CA GLU A 535 -5.69 4.13 -9.37
C GLU A 535 -6.02 5.62 -9.57
N ARG A 536 -5.42 6.54 -8.79
CA ARG A 536 -5.62 7.99 -8.96
C ARG A 536 -5.31 8.43 -10.39
N SER A 537 -4.19 7.98 -10.93
CA SER A 537 -3.75 8.34 -12.28
C SER A 537 -4.65 7.72 -13.36
N ALA A 538 -5.12 6.49 -13.13
CA ALA A 538 -6.12 5.83 -13.98
C ALA A 538 -7.45 6.59 -14.01
N LEU A 539 -7.96 7.03 -12.85
CA LEU A 539 -9.17 7.85 -12.75
C LEU A 539 -9.02 9.18 -13.48
N CYS A 540 -7.85 9.84 -13.35
CA CYS A 540 -7.57 11.05 -14.12
C CYS A 540 -7.61 10.83 -15.63
N LEU A 541 -7.02 9.72 -16.11
CA LEU A 541 -7.06 9.34 -17.51
C LEU A 541 -8.50 9.10 -18.00
N LEU A 542 -9.29 8.36 -17.22
CA LEU A 542 -10.70 8.07 -17.52
C LEU A 542 -11.54 9.35 -17.60
N ALA A 543 -11.37 10.28 -16.66
CA ALA A 543 -12.09 11.55 -16.67
C ALA A 543 -11.69 12.41 -17.88
N LEU A 544 -10.40 12.50 -18.20
CA LEU A 544 -9.91 13.26 -19.34
C LEU A 544 -10.28 12.60 -20.69
N ALA A 545 -10.53 11.30 -20.71
CA ALA A 545 -11.04 10.54 -21.86
C ALA A 545 -12.58 10.49 -21.94
N ASP A 546 -13.27 10.98 -20.90
CA ASP A 546 -14.72 10.87 -20.69
C ASP A 546 -15.28 9.43 -20.84
N ILE A 547 -14.51 8.45 -20.37
CA ILE A 547 -14.89 7.03 -20.41
C ILE A 547 -15.65 6.69 -19.15
N ARG A 548 -16.97 6.61 -19.23
CA ARG A 548 -17.82 6.09 -18.14
C ARG A 548 -17.73 4.56 -18.08
N PRO A 549 -18.18 3.91 -16.98
CA PRO A 549 -18.15 2.44 -16.86
C PRO A 549 -18.73 1.70 -18.08
N GLU A 550 -19.84 2.18 -18.61
CA GLU A 550 -20.55 1.65 -19.78
C GLU A 550 -19.95 2.03 -21.13
N THR A 551 -19.12 3.08 -21.17
CA THR A 551 -18.55 3.63 -22.42
C THR A 551 -17.42 2.75 -22.92
N SER A 552 -17.38 2.50 -24.23
CA SER A 552 -16.27 1.80 -24.89
C SER A 552 -15.11 2.77 -25.19
N TRP A 553 -13.87 2.29 -25.13
CA TRP A 553 -12.67 3.11 -25.36
C TRP A 553 -12.67 3.84 -26.72
N ASN A 554 -13.20 3.23 -27.78
CA ASN A 554 -13.33 3.87 -29.10
C ASN A 554 -14.24 5.12 -29.12
N GLN A 555 -15.09 5.28 -28.12
CA GLN A 555 -15.97 6.45 -27.94
C GLN A 555 -15.31 7.54 -27.08
N ALA A 556 -14.05 7.39 -26.66
CA ALA A 556 -13.35 8.39 -25.87
C ALA A 556 -13.46 9.79 -26.49
N THR A 557 -13.60 10.79 -25.64
CA THR A 557 -13.52 12.20 -26.04
C THR A 557 -12.41 12.87 -25.26
N ALA A 558 -12.20 14.17 -25.48
CA ALA A 558 -11.19 14.93 -24.75
C ALA A 558 -11.82 16.22 -24.21
N PRO A 559 -12.69 16.16 -23.18
CA PRO A 559 -13.19 17.37 -22.54
C PRO A 559 -12.06 18.13 -21.85
N LYS A 560 -12.21 19.45 -21.75
CA LYS A 560 -11.37 20.27 -20.86
C LYS A 560 -11.89 20.08 -19.43
N ARG A 561 -11.03 19.70 -18.50
CA ARG A 561 -11.41 19.51 -17.09
C ARG A 561 -10.43 20.19 -16.14
N ARG A 562 -10.96 20.83 -15.12
CA ARG A 562 -10.22 21.27 -13.93
C ARG A 562 -10.05 20.08 -12.98
N ILE A 563 -9.10 20.18 -12.05
CA ILE A 563 -8.84 19.09 -11.09
C ILE A 563 -10.07 18.80 -10.22
N THR A 564 -10.77 19.83 -9.76
CA THR A 564 -12.00 19.66 -8.97
C THR A 564 -13.09 18.94 -9.78
N GLU A 565 -13.22 19.27 -11.07
CA GLU A 565 -14.19 18.62 -11.96
C GLU A 565 -13.83 17.16 -12.23
N MET A 566 -12.53 16.83 -12.28
CA MET A 566 -12.09 15.44 -12.35
C MET A 566 -12.41 14.70 -11.05
N MET A 567 -12.11 15.28 -9.89
CA MET A 567 -12.43 14.67 -8.59
C MET A 567 -13.94 14.45 -8.39
N ASP A 568 -14.76 15.41 -8.80
CA ASP A 568 -16.22 15.26 -8.82
C ASP A 568 -16.64 14.12 -9.76
N TRP A 569 -16.01 14.01 -10.93
CA TRP A 569 -16.30 12.95 -11.89
C TRP A 569 -15.89 11.56 -11.36
N PHE A 570 -14.78 11.43 -10.62
CA PHE A 570 -14.38 10.18 -9.96
C PHE A 570 -15.46 9.73 -8.96
N ARG A 571 -15.99 10.66 -8.17
CA ARG A 571 -17.06 10.39 -7.22
C ARG A 571 -18.34 9.97 -7.94
N ASP A 572 -18.76 10.74 -8.94
CA ASP A 572 -20.08 10.59 -9.55
C ASP A 572 -20.19 9.35 -10.45
N PHE A 573 -19.12 8.94 -11.13
CA PHE A 573 -19.15 7.81 -12.08
C PHE A 573 -18.38 6.56 -11.60
N TYR A 574 -17.43 6.72 -10.67
CA TYR A 574 -16.61 5.61 -10.17
C TYR A 574 -16.76 5.38 -8.67
N GLY A 575 -17.56 6.19 -7.96
CA GLY A 575 -17.77 6.04 -6.53
C GLY A 575 -16.53 6.33 -5.69
N LYS A 576 -15.53 7.03 -6.26
CA LYS A 576 -14.23 7.30 -5.66
C LYS A 576 -14.17 8.73 -5.14
N GLN A 577 -14.32 8.87 -3.82
CA GLN A 577 -14.39 10.16 -3.15
C GLN A 577 -13.07 10.48 -2.44
N TYR A 578 -12.31 11.42 -3.01
CA TYR A 578 -11.10 11.96 -2.40
C TYR A 578 -11.37 13.19 -1.55
N ALA A 579 -10.58 13.36 -0.48
CA ALA A 579 -10.62 14.54 0.36
C ALA A 579 -10.15 15.81 -0.41
N PRO A 580 -10.60 17.02 -0.04
CA PRO A 580 -10.28 18.25 -0.79
C PRO A 580 -8.78 18.56 -0.92
N ASN A 581 -7.95 18.17 0.04
CA ASN A 581 -6.50 18.33 0.02
C ASN A 581 -5.80 17.50 -1.08
N THR A 582 -6.43 16.41 -1.53
CA THR A 582 -5.92 15.56 -2.63
C THR A 582 -5.85 16.29 -3.98
N ARG A 583 -6.48 17.46 -4.12
CA ARG A 583 -6.38 18.31 -5.32
C ARG A 583 -4.93 18.61 -5.68
N GLU A 584 -4.11 18.90 -4.68
CA GLU A 584 -2.71 19.25 -4.89
C GLU A 584 -1.87 18.04 -5.28
N THR A 585 -2.20 16.88 -4.72
CA THR A 585 -1.63 15.58 -5.08
C THR A 585 -1.92 15.23 -6.53
N VAL A 586 -3.19 15.29 -6.97
CA VAL A 586 -3.57 15.07 -8.38
C VAL A 586 -2.81 16.00 -9.31
N ARG A 587 -2.62 17.26 -8.91
CA ARG A 587 -1.86 18.25 -9.69
C ARG A 587 -0.39 17.86 -9.83
N ARG A 588 0.30 17.69 -8.69
CA ARG A 588 1.76 17.56 -8.61
C ARG A 588 2.27 16.17 -8.96
N GLN A 589 1.50 15.15 -8.65
CA GLN A 589 1.91 13.74 -8.74
C GLN A 589 1.18 12.97 -9.85
N THR A 590 0.27 13.61 -10.60
CA THR A 590 -0.33 12.97 -11.79
C THR A 590 -0.30 13.91 -12.98
N MET A 591 -0.94 15.09 -12.88
CA MET A 591 -1.11 15.98 -14.03
C MET A 591 0.21 16.53 -14.57
N HIS A 592 1.14 16.94 -13.70
CA HIS A 592 2.47 17.38 -14.14
C HIS A 592 3.19 16.31 -14.96
N GLN A 593 3.17 15.06 -14.51
CA GLN A 593 3.80 13.94 -15.21
C GLN A 593 3.07 13.62 -16.51
N PHE A 594 1.74 13.67 -16.53
CA PHE A 594 0.98 13.49 -17.77
C PHE A 594 1.30 14.56 -18.83
N VAL A 595 1.57 15.79 -18.41
CA VAL A 595 2.02 16.87 -19.29
C VAL A 595 3.45 16.60 -19.80
N GLN A 596 4.38 16.22 -18.90
CA GLN A 596 5.75 15.86 -19.27
C GLN A 596 5.82 14.68 -20.24
N MET A 597 4.87 13.74 -20.13
CA MET A 597 4.73 12.60 -21.03
C MET A 597 4.08 12.95 -22.37
N GLY A 598 3.62 14.19 -22.58
CA GLY A 598 2.87 14.60 -23.76
C GLY A 598 1.48 13.98 -23.87
N LEU A 599 0.96 13.40 -22.79
CA LEU A 599 -0.38 12.77 -22.73
C LEU A 599 -1.48 13.83 -22.66
N VAL A 600 -1.20 14.93 -21.97
CA VAL A 600 -2.16 15.98 -21.62
C VAL A 600 -1.55 17.36 -21.94
N VAL A 601 -2.40 18.30 -22.34
CA VAL A 601 -2.04 19.72 -22.52
C VAL A 601 -2.67 20.59 -21.44
N GLU A 602 -1.93 21.60 -20.99
CA GLU A 602 -2.39 22.57 -19.99
C GLU A 602 -3.02 23.78 -20.66
N ASN A 603 -4.15 24.25 -20.10
CA ASN A 603 -4.88 25.45 -20.52
C ASN A 603 -4.99 25.64 -22.03
N PRO A 604 -5.47 24.63 -22.80
CA PRO A 604 -5.60 24.73 -24.25
C PRO A 604 -6.54 25.87 -24.69
N ASP A 605 -7.38 26.37 -23.76
CA ASP A 605 -8.27 27.51 -23.96
C ASP A 605 -7.60 28.87 -23.72
N GLN A 606 -6.59 28.93 -22.86
CA GLN A 606 -5.86 30.16 -22.54
C GLN A 606 -4.41 29.85 -22.11
N PRO A 607 -3.47 29.72 -23.05
CA PRO A 607 -2.09 29.29 -22.76
C PRO A 607 -1.35 30.19 -21.77
N ASN A 608 -1.62 31.51 -21.78
CA ASN A 608 -0.96 32.49 -20.89
C ASN A 608 -1.68 32.65 -19.53
N ARG A 609 -2.46 31.66 -19.11
CA ARG A 609 -3.19 31.72 -17.83
C ARG A 609 -2.21 31.75 -16.65
N PRO A 610 -2.42 32.59 -15.62
CA PRO A 610 -1.57 32.60 -14.43
C PRO A 610 -1.53 31.24 -13.72
N ILE A 611 -0.34 30.84 -13.23
CA ILE A 611 -0.07 29.54 -12.58
C ILE A 611 -0.99 29.26 -11.37
N ASN A 612 -1.38 30.31 -10.65
CA ASN A 612 -2.27 30.22 -9.49
C ASN A 612 -3.77 30.36 -9.82
N SER A 613 -4.15 30.30 -11.09
CA SER A 613 -5.54 30.50 -11.49
C SER A 613 -6.45 29.33 -11.06
N PRO A 614 -7.62 29.60 -10.43
CA PRO A 614 -8.59 28.57 -10.09
C PRO A 614 -9.29 27.97 -11.33
N LYS A 615 -9.04 28.55 -12.53
CA LYS A 615 -9.56 28.06 -13.80
C LYS A 615 -8.61 27.09 -14.50
N TRP A 616 -7.43 26.81 -13.94
CA TRP A 616 -6.43 25.91 -14.55
C TRP A 616 -7.06 24.57 -14.95
N CYS A 617 -6.92 24.21 -16.22
CA CYS A 617 -7.58 23.04 -16.79
C CYS A 617 -6.64 22.23 -17.69
N TYR A 618 -7.00 20.97 -17.88
CA TYR A 618 -6.27 19.96 -18.61
C TYR A 618 -7.15 19.33 -19.69
N GLN A 619 -6.53 18.84 -20.77
CA GLN A 619 -7.21 18.13 -21.85
C GLN A 619 -6.27 17.08 -22.46
N LEU A 620 -6.78 15.93 -22.89
CA LEU A 620 -5.97 14.97 -23.64
C LEU A 620 -5.42 15.57 -24.92
N GLN A 621 -4.16 15.26 -25.21
CA GLN A 621 -3.52 15.61 -26.47
C GLN A 621 -4.16 14.79 -27.62
N PRO A 622 -4.33 15.31 -28.84
CA PRO A 622 -5.02 14.60 -29.93
C PRO A 622 -4.44 13.21 -30.28
N THR A 623 -3.12 13.02 -30.25
CA THR A 623 -2.48 11.72 -30.50
C THR A 623 -2.68 10.77 -29.33
N ALA A 624 -2.71 11.28 -28.09
CA ALA A 624 -3.10 10.51 -26.91
C ALA A 624 -4.55 10.04 -27.00
N LEU A 625 -5.48 10.90 -27.43
CA LEU A 625 -6.88 10.51 -27.65
C LEU A 625 -7.00 9.40 -28.70
N SER A 626 -6.30 9.52 -29.83
CA SER A 626 -6.29 8.49 -30.88
C SER A 626 -5.73 7.16 -30.38
N LEU A 627 -4.68 7.20 -29.56
CA LEU A 627 -4.14 6.02 -28.88
C LEU A 627 -5.20 5.38 -27.98
N ILE A 628 -5.79 6.16 -27.08
CA ILE A 628 -6.77 5.66 -26.11
C ILE A 628 -7.97 5.01 -26.83
N LYS A 629 -8.43 5.59 -27.95
CA LYS A 629 -9.52 5.03 -28.77
C LYS A 629 -9.23 3.67 -29.37
N SER A 630 -7.97 3.31 -29.57
CA SER A 630 -7.59 2.02 -30.18
C SER A 630 -7.28 0.94 -29.15
N TYR A 631 -7.44 1.20 -27.85
CA TYR A 631 -7.23 0.20 -26.81
C TYR A 631 -8.10 -1.05 -27.02
N ASN A 632 -7.50 -2.23 -26.86
CA ASN A 632 -8.09 -3.55 -27.18
C ASN A 632 -8.49 -3.76 -28.65
N SER A 633 -8.04 -2.93 -29.59
CA SER A 633 -8.18 -3.17 -31.03
C SER A 633 -6.89 -3.69 -31.66
N GLU A 634 -6.98 -4.23 -32.87
CA GLU A 634 -5.81 -4.65 -33.67
C GLU A 634 -4.86 -3.48 -34.00
N LEU A 635 -5.35 -2.23 -33.92
CA LEU A 635 -4.60 -1.00 -34.20
C LEU A 635 -3.81 -0.48 -32.99
N TRP A 636 -3.90 -1.13 -31.83
CA TRP A 636 -3.29 -0.67 -30.59
C TRP A 636 -1.77 -0.48 -30.71
N GLU A 637 -1.07 -1.49 -31.22
CA GLU A 637 0.41 -1.47 -31.33
C GLU A 637 0.91 -0.43 -32.35
N GLU A 638 0.14 -0.19 -33.41
CA GLU A 638 0.44 0.90 -34.34
C GLU A 638 0.22 2.27 -33.69
N SER A 639 -0.90 2.44 -33.00
CA SER A 639 -1.24 3.69 -32.31
C SER A 639 -0.24 4.03 -31.21
N ARG A 640 0.26 3.03 -30.47
CA ARG A 640 1.32 3.20 -29.46
C ARG A 640 2.61 3.72 -30.07
N ARG A 641 3.04 3.17 -31.21
CA ARG A 641 4.23 3.65 -31.94
C ARG A 641 4.04 5.08 -32.42
N ASN A 642 2.87 5.40 -32.98
CA ASN A 642 2.55 6.75 -33.44
C ASN A 642 2.55 7.76 -32.29
N TYR A 643 1.98 7.40 -31.14
CA TYR A 643 2.03 8.22 -29.92
C TYR A 643 3.48 8.46 -29.48
N ALA A 644 4.31 7.42 -29.39
CA ALA A 644 5.71 7.55 -28.97
C ALA A 644 6.52 8.48 -29.89
N ILE A 645 6.32 8.38 -31.22
CA ILE A 645 6.94 9.27 -32.21
C ILE A 645 6.45 10.71 -32.02
N ALA A 646 5.13 10.91 -31.85
CA ALA A 646 4.55 12.23 -31.66
C ALA A 646 5.05 12.91 -30.38
N VAL A 647 5.11 12.19 -29.26
CA VAL A 647 5.66 12.70 -27.99
C VAL A 647 7.13 13.06 -28.14
N LYS A 648 7.94 12.21 -28.79
CA LYS A 648 9.36 12.51 -29.04
C LYS A 648 9.52 13.81 -29.83
N ASN A 649 8.74 14.01 -30.88
CA ASN A 649 8.79 15.24 -31.68
C ASN A 649 8.30 16.46 -30.90
N LEU A 650 7.26 16.31 -30.09
CA LEU A 650 6.72 17.37 -29.23
C LEU A 650 7.76 17.83 -28.21
N LEU A 651 8.41 16.89 -27.52
CA LEU A 651 9.49 17.18 -26.57
C LEU A 651 10.72 17.80 -27.25
N GLN A 652 11.08 17.34 -28.45
CA GLN A 652 12.17 17.95 -29.23
C GLN A 652 11.85 19.38 -29.67
N ASN A 653 10.60 19.68 -30.02
CA ASN A 653 10.17 21.03 -30.41
C ASN A 653 10.09 21.98 -29.21
N ILE A 654 9.61 21.49 -28.05
CA ILE A 654 9.67 22.25 -26.78
C ILE A 654 11.12 22.61 -26.47
N ASN A 655 12.06 21.65 -26.59
CA ASN A 655 13.48 21.87 -26.37
C ASN A 655 14.16 22.83 -27.36
N ARG A 656 13.58 23.05 -28.56
CA ARG A 656 14.10 23.99 -29.57
C ARG A 656 13.60 25.42 -29.38
N ASN A 657 12.45 25.60 -28.75
CA ASN A 657 11.79 26.91 -28.57
C ASN A 657 11.95 27.47 -27.15
N ILE A 658 12.90 26.97 -26.36
CA ILE A 658 13.18 27.53 -25.04
C ILE A 658 13.91 28.88 -25.24
N PRO A 659 13.37 30.01 -24.75
CA PRO A 659 14.12 31.27 -24.71
C PRO A 659 15.47 31.05 -24.01
N GLN A 660 16.58 31.50 -24.59
CA GLN A 660 17.90 31.31 -23.99
C GLN A 660 18.35 32.58 -23.25
N ILE A 661 18.98 32.38 -22.08
CA ILE A 661 19.59 33.44 -21.28
C ILE A 661 21.10 33.46 -21.63
N PRO A 662 21.65 34.55 -22.18
CA PRO A 662 23.09 34.68 -22.36
C PRO A 662 23.77 34.88 -21.01
N VAL A 663 24.90 34.18 -20.82
CA VAL A 663 25.74 34.22 -19.62
C VAL A 663 27.21 34.33 -20.00
N THR A 664 27.94 35.20 -19.33
CA THR A 664 29.40 35.35 -19.51
C THR A 664 30.15 34.57 -18.43
N LEU A 665 31.06 33.70 -18.84
CA LEU A 665 31.95 32.96 -17.94
C LEU A 665 33.07 33.87 -17.39
N PRO A 666 33.72 33.48 -16.28
CA PRO A 666 34.82 34.23 -15.69
C PRO A 666 36.02 34.47 -16.62
N ASP A 667 36.20 33.65 -17.66
CA ASP A 667 37.26 33.79 -18.68
C ASP A 667 36.84 34.65 -19.88
N GLY A 668 35.62 35.20 -19.86
CA GLY A 668 35.05 36.05 -20.91
C GLY A 668 34.30 35.30 -22.02
N GLN A 669 34.24 33.96 -21.99
CA GLN A 669 33.46 33.20 -22.97
C GLN A 669 31.95 33.37 -22.73
N ALA A 670 31.16 33.42 -23.81
CA ALA A 670 29.71 33.48 -23.72
C ALA A 670 29.09 32.08 -23.86
N ILE A 671 28.22 31.71 -22.93
CA ILE A 671 27.38 30.51 -22.97
C ILE A 671 25.89 30.89 -22.91
N TYR A 672 25.02 29.95 -23.24
CA TYR A 672 23.57 30.16 -23.25
C TYR A 672 22.89 29.12 -22.35
N LEU A 673 22.13 29.58 -21.36
CA LEU A 673 21.30 28.74 -20.47
C LEU A 673 19.85 28.70 -20.96
N SER A 674 19.11 27.63 -20.69
CA SER A 674 17.67 27.59 -20.96
C SER A 674 16.88 28.53 -20.00
N SER A 675 15.77 29.15 -20.45
CA SER A 675 14.96 30.01 -19.57
C SER A 675 14.06 29.19 -18.64
N GLY A 676 14.29 29.26 -17.33
CA GLY A 676 13.43 28.65 -16.31
C GLY A 676 14.20 28.19 -15.06
N GLY A 677 13.46 27.91 -13.97
CA GLY A 677 14.01 27.29 -12.76
C GLY A 677 15.19 28.03 -12.12
N GLN A 678 16.25 27.28 -11.84
CA GLN A 678 17.49 27.75 -11.18
C GLN A 678 18.45 28.52 -12.09
N ASN A 679 18.21 28.59 -13.41
CA ASN A 679 19.19 29.10 -14.37
C ASN A 679 19.46 30.60 -14.24
N ASN A 680 18.49 31.39 -13.75
CA ASN A 680 18.75 32.80 -13.41
C ASN A 680 19.76 32.93 -12.26
N LEU A 681 19.70 32.01 -11.29
CA LEU A 681 20.63 32.00 -10.18
C LEU A 681 22.00 31.47 -10.60
N ILE A 682 22.06 30.45 -11.47
CA ILE A 682 23.31 29.98 -12.09
C ILE A 682 24.00 31.12 -12.84
N LYS A 683 23.26 31.93 -13.61
CA LYS A 683 23.78 33.16 -14.22
C LYS A 683 24.40 34.09 -13.17
N ASP A 684 23.66 34.39 -12.10
CA ASP A 684 24.16 35.26 -11.04
C ASP A 684 25.42 34.68 -10.36
N ILE A 685 25.51 33.36 -10.19
CA ILE A 685 26.72 32.72 -9.65
C ILE A 685 27.90 32.96 -10.61
N LEU A 686 27.74 32.68 -11.90
CA LEU A 686 28.81 32.81 -12.88
C LEU A 686 29.25 34.27 -13.09
N GLU A 687 28.32 35.23 -13.12
CA GLU A 687 28.61 36.64 -13.42
C GLU A 687 28.89 37.50 -12.18
N LYS A 688 28.43 37.09 -10.99
CA LYS A 688 28.59 37.87 -9.75
C LYS A 688 29.42 37.17 -8.70
N PHE A 689 29.15 35.89 -8.41
CA PHE A 689 29.91 35.14 -7.39
C PHE A 689 31.33 34.83 -7.86
N CYS A 690 31.49 34.17 -9.01
CA CYS A 690 32.79 33.71 -9.47
C CYS A 690 33.82 34.83 -9.62
N PRO A 691 33.50 36.01 -10.19
CA PRO A 691 34.46 37.11 -10.28
C PRO A 691 34.89 37.70 -8.93
N ARG A 692 34.08 37.55 -7.88
CA ARG A 692 34.35 38.09 -6.54
C ARG A 692 35.13 37.12 -5.66
N PHE A 693 34.70 35.87 -5.60
CA PHE A 693 35.21 34.89 -4.63
C PHE A 693 36.18 33.88 -5.23
N THR A 694 36.17 33.72 -6.56
CA THR A 694 37.07 32.83 -7.30
C THR A 694 37.64 33.55 -8.53
N PRO A 695 38.28 34.72 -8.40
CA PRO A 695 38.77 35.48 -9.54
C PRO A 695 39.79 34.67 -10.35
N GLY A 696 39.57 34.55 -11.67
CA GLY A 696 40.39 33.69 -12.52
C GLY A 696 40.18 32.18 -12.31
N GLY A 697 39.16 31.80 -11.53
CA GLY A 697 38.74 30.41 -11.35
C GLY A 697 38.21 29.83 -12.66
N LEU A 698 38.56 28.57 -12.92
CA LEU A 698 38.18 27.86 -14.12
C LEU A 698 36.88 27.08 -13.88
N VAL A 699 35.84 27.39 -14.65
CA VAL A 699 34.56 26.67 -14.59
C VAL A 699 34.72 25.31 -15.27
N LEU A 700 34.61 24.22 -14.51
CA LEU A 700 34.77 22.85 -15.00
C LEU A 700 33.42 22.18 -15.34
N TYR A 701 32.34 22.59 -14.67
CA TYR A 701 31.02 22.01 -14.88
C TYR A 701 29.92 23.06 -14.67
N VAL A 702 28.90 23.05 -15.53
CA VAL A 702 27.63 23.78 -15.37
C VAL A 702 26.48 22.91 -15.86
N GLY A 703 25.56 22.56 -14.96
CA GLY A 703 24.32 21.83 -15.25
C GLY A 703 23.15 22.76 -15.63
N ASP A 704 22.35 22.37 -16.62
CA ASP A 704 21.08 23.01 -16.96
C ASP A 704 19.91 22.24 -16.31
N ALA A 705 18.88 22.96 -15.84
CA ALA A 705 17.63 22.40 -15.30
C ALA A 705 16.85 21.50 -16.29
N GLY A 706 17.26 21.44 -17.56
CA GLY A 706 16.68 20.60 -18.61
C GLY A 706 17.45 19.32 -18.96
N ASP A 707 18.17 18.71 -18.00
CA ASP A 707 18.97 17.47 -18.16
C ASP A 707 20.08 17.54 -19.23
N LYS A 708 20.68 18.73 -19.43
CA LYS A 708 21.85 18.92 -20.29
C LYS A 708 22.97 19.63 -19.54
N PHE A 709 24.21 19.17 -19.70
CA PHE A 709 25.39 19.92 -19.26
C PHE A 709 25.77 20.95 -20.32
N ILE A 710 26.07 22.16 -19.88
CA ILE A 710 26.46 23.28 -20.76
C ILE A 710 27.99 23.38 -20.84
N ILE A 711 28.66 23.08 -19.74
CA ILE A 711 30.12 22.94 -19.65
C ILE A 711 30.42 21.63 -18.92
N ASN A 712 31.37 20.85 -19.44
CA ASN A 712 31.82 19.62 -18.81
C ASN A 712 33.27 19.28 -19.21
N GLU A 713 34.23 19.77 -18.44
CA GLU A 713 35.67 19.60 -18.66
C GLU A 713 36.17 18.22 -18.14
N THR A 714 35.58 17.14 -18.64
CA THR A 714 35.91 15.75 -18.24
C THR A 714 37.41 15.41 -18.29
N ALA A 715 38.16 15.98 -19.24
CA ALA A 715 39.61 15.80 -19.33
C ALA A 715 40.33 16.36 -18.09
N LYS A 716 39.92 17.54 -17.61
CA LYS A 716 40.50 18.17 -16.42
C LYS A 716 40.10 17.46 -15.13
N PHE A 717 38.88 16.94 -15.06
CA PHE A 717 38.50 16.07 -13.93
C PHE A 717 39.40 14.82 -13.86
N ARG A 718 39.67 14.17 -15.01
CA ARG A 718 40.59 13.02 -15.06
C ARG A 718 42.03 13.37 -14.71
N GLU A 719 42.52 14.53 -15.14
CA GLU A 719 43.84 15.05 -14.71
C GLU A 719 43.91 15.23 -13.19
N MET A 720 42.78 15.56 -12.55
CA MET A 720 42.65 15.65 -11.10
C MET A 720 42.35 14.31 -10.41
N GLY A 721 42.40 13.18 -11.13
CA GLY A 721 42.13 11.85 -10.58
C GLY A 721 40.65 11.52 -10.36
N LEU A 722 39.74 12.30 -10.95
CA LEU A 722 38.29 12.13 -10.83
C LEU A 722 37.73 11.54 -12.13
N ASP A 723 37.18 10.32 -12.06
CA ASP A 723 36.38 9.75 -13.15
C ASP A 723 34.90 9.87 -12.79
N LEU A 724 34.28 10.98 -13.21
CA LEU A 724 32.92 11.35 -12.84
C LEU A 724 31.96 11.00 -13.97
N ASP A 725 30.84 10.38 -13.63
CA ASP A 725 29.72 10.19 -14.56
C ASP A 725 29.00 11.55 -14.77
N PRO A 726 28.98 12.10 -16.00
CA PRO A 726 28.28 13.36 -16.30
C PRO A 726 26.77 13.34 -16.03
N HIS A 727 26.17 12.15 -16.02
CA HIS A 727 24.74 11.93 -15.73
C HIS A 727 24.51 11.52 -14.26
N GLY A 728 25.57 11.52 -13.45
CA GLY A 728 25.54 11.21 -12.02
C GLY A 728 25.15 12.42 -11.16
N LYS A 729 25.27 12.24 -9.84
CA LYS A 729 24.87 13.21 -8.80
C LYS A 729 25.81 14.43 -8.67
N MET A 730 26.16 15.09 -9.79
CA MET A 730 27.00 16.29 -9.83
C MET A 730 26.33 17.49 -9.13
N PRO A 731 27.09 18.47 -8.63
CA PRO A 731 26.54 19.75 -8.20
C PRO A 731 26.20 20.64 -9.41
N ASP A 732 25.43 21.70 -9.22
CA ASP A 732 24.99 22.56 -10.34
C ASP A 732 26.17 23.24 -11.04
N ILE A 733 27.19 23.68 -10.28
CA ILE A 733 28.40 24.29 -10.82
C ILE A 733 29.64 23.76 -10.08
N VAL A 734 30.71 23.47 -10.83
CA VAL A 734 32.05 23.20 -10.28
C VAL A 734 33.06 24.22 -10.82
N VAL A 735 33.76 24.89 -9.91
CA VAL A 735 34.83 25.85 -10.25
C VAL A 735 36.13 25.38 -9.62
N TYR A 736 37.20 25.27 -10.42
CA TYR A 736 38.55 25.06 -9.92
C TYR A 736 39.25 26.39 -9.70
N TYR A 737 39.47 26.74 -8.43
CA TYR A 737 40.18 27.95 -8.05
C TYR A 737 41.66 27.67 -7.86
N GLN A 738 42.42 27.87 -8.94
CA GLN A 738 43.82 27.48 -9.07
C GLN A 738 44.73 28.12 -8.01
N GLN A 739 44.47 29.36 -7.60
CA GLN A 739 45.33 30.11 -6.68
C GLN A 739 45.43 29.46 -5.30
N GLN A 740 44.34 28.83 -4.82
CA GLN A 740 44.28 28.18 -3.50
C GLN A 740 44.19 26.66 -3.59
N ASP A 741 44.22 26.12 -4.80
CA ASP A 741 44.06 24.71 -5.11
C ASP A 741 42.74 24.11 -4.57
N TRP A 742 41.63 24.84 -4.77
CA TRP A 742 40.30 24.47 -4.29
C TRP A 742 39.33 24.09 -5.40
N LEU A 743 38.48 23.11 -5.13
CA LEU A 743 37.26 22.84 -5.90
C LEU A 743 36.06 23.43 -5.16
N ILE A 744 35.42 24.38 -5.82
CA ILE A 744 34.22 25.07 -5.33
C ILE A 744 33.01 24.37 -5.94
N LEU A 745 32.22 23.74 -5.08
CA LEU A 745 31.05 22.93 -5.44
C LEU A 745 29.80 23.73 -5.06
N ILE A 746 29.03 24.20 -6.05
CA ILE A 746 27.95 25.15 -5.84
C ILE A 746 26.61 24.54 -6.25
N GLU A 747 25.62 24.63 -5.36
CA GLU A 747 24.22 24.23 -5.59
C GLU A 747 23.31 25.48 -5.63
N ALA A 748 22.51 25.63 -6.67
CA ALA A 748 21.63 26.77 -6.91
C ALA A 748 20.19 26.49 -6.45
N VAL A 749 19.82 26.96 -5.26
CA VAL A 749 18.54 26.59 -4.65
C VAL A 749 17.38 27.47 -5.13
N THR A 750 16.47 26.87 -5.88
CA THR A 750 15.15 27.46 -6.20
C THR A 750 13.97 26.57 -5.77
N SER A 751 14.03 25.26 -6.02
CA SER A 751 12.98 24.28 -5.63
C SER A 751 13.48 22.91 -5.14
N HIS A 752 14.78 22.57 -5.28
CA HIS A 752 15.33 21.24 -4.96
C HIS A 752 16.09 21.14 -3.62
N GLY A 753 15.97 22.16 -2.75
CA GLY A 753 16.55 22.16 -1.40
C GLY A 753 18.05 22.47 -1.37
N PRO A 754 18.62 22.83 -0.20
CA PRO A 754 20.02 23.22 -0.04
C PRO A 754 20.99 22.04 0.03
N VAL A 755 22.30 22.33 0.10
CA VAL A 755 23.29 21.33 0.51
C VAL A 755 23.06 20.98 1.99
N ASN A 756 22.27 19.93 2.20
CA ASN A 756 22.04 19.34 3.51
C ASN A 756 23.17 18.36 3.89
N LEU A 757 23.15 17.86 5.13
CA LEU A 757 24.21 16.98 5.64
C LEU A 757 24.44 15.74 4.77
N LYS A 758 23.35 15.16 4.22
CA LYS A 758 23.44 14.02 3.31
C LYS A 758 24.13 14.41 2.00
N ARG A 759 23.70 15.51 1.38
CA ARG A 759 24.25 16.00 0.11
C ARG A 759 25.71 16.42 0.24
N HIS A 760 26.08 17.07 1.34
CA HIS A 760 27.46 17.38 1.69
C HIS A 760 28.34 16.12 1.72
N ASN A 761 27.90 15.07 2.41
CA ASN A 761 28.65 13.81 2.49
C ASN A 761 28.74 13.11 1.12
N GLU A 762 27.67 13.13 0.32
CA GLU A 762 27.67 12.59 -1.05
C GLU A 762 28.69 13.31 -1.93
N LEU A 763 28.71 14.65 -1.94
CA LEU A 763 29.66 15.43 -2.72
C LEU A 763 31.09 15.26 -2.22
N LYS A 764 31.30 15.22 -0.89
CA LYS A 764 32.61 14.94 -0.30
C LYS A 764 33.15 13.58 -0.73
N GLN A 765 32.31 12.56 -0.78
CA GLN A 765 32.68 11.23 -1.27
C GLN A 765 32.95 11.23 -2.77
N LEU A 766 32.14 11.94 -3.56
CA LEU A 766 32.28 12.02 -5.01
C LEU A 766 33.61 12.68 -5.42
N PHE A 767 34.06 13.70 -4.69
CA PHE A 767 35.29 14.44 -4.98
C PHE A 767 36.49 14.03 -4.11
N GLN A 768 36.39 12.94 -3.33
CA GLN A 768 37.42 12.54 -2.36
C GLN A 768 38.80 12.28 -2.98
N TYR A 769 38.85 11.82 -4.24
CA TYR A 769 40.08 11.47 -4.95
C TYR A 769 40.76 12.65 -5.64
N SER A 770 40.17 13.86 -5.56
CA SER A 770 40.71 15.06 -6.20
C SER A 770 42.03 15.54 -5.61
N ASN A 771 42.32 15.16 -4.35
CA ASN A 771 43.40 15.72 -3.53
C ASN A 771 43.37 17.26 -3.41
N LYS A 772 42.21 17.90 -3.68
CA LYS A 772 42.01 19.36 -3.60
C LYS A 772 41.24 19.74 -2.34
N GLY A 773 41.37 21.01 -1.91
CA GLY A 773 40.48 21.56 -0.89
C GLY A 773 39.05 21.65 -1.42
N LEU A 774 38.06 21.13 -0.70
CA LEU A 774 36.66 21.18 -1.11
C LEU A 774 35.96 22.33 -0.37
N VAL A 775 35.29 23.20 -1.13
CA VAL A 775 34.43 24.26 -0.59
C VAL A 775 33.02 24.04 -1.10
N PHE A 776 32.07 23.87 -0.19
CA PHE A 776 30.65 23.63 -0.51
C PHE A 776 29.87 24.91 -0.36
N ILE A 777 29.16 25.31 -1.41
CA ILE A 777 28.41 26.56 -1.44
C ILE A 777 26.95 26.28 -1.79
N THR A 778 26.04 26.75 -0.95
CA THR A 778 24.62 26.83 -1.29
C THR A 778 24.30 28.26 -1.72
N ALA A 779 23.86 28.45 -2.96
CA ALA A 779 23.46 29.73 -3.49
C ALA A 779 21.94 29.93 -3.40
N PHE A 780 21.50 31.12 -2.98
CA PHE A 780 20.09 31.53 -2.97
C PHE A 780 19.87 32.83 -3.75
N PRO A 781 18.67 33.06 -4.30
CA PRO A 781 18.37 34.33 -4.94
C PRO A 781 18.19 35.48 -3.93
N SER A 782 17.75 35.18 -2.70
CA SER A 782 17.56 36.18 -1.63
C SER A 782 17.61 35.57 -0.23
N ARG A 783 17.86 36.38 0.80
CA ARG A 783 17.81 35.94 2.21
C ARG A 783 16.42 35.44 2.62
N LYS A 784 15.35 35.96 1.99
CA LYS A 784 13.97 35.49 2.21
C LYS A 784 13.75 34.07 1.70
N THR A 785 14.44 33.67 0.62
CA THR A 785 14.40 32.28 0.15
C THR A 785 15.23 31.40 1.07
N MET A 786 16.42 31.85 1.46
CA MET A 786 17.30 31.15 2.39
C MET A 786 16.60 30.82 3.73
N SER A 787 15.80 31.73 4.29
CA SER A 787 15.16 31.53 5.61
C SER A 787 14.25 30.30 5.67
N LYS A 788 13.72 29.85 4.53
CA LYS A 788 12.88 28.65 4.45
C LYS A 788 13.67 27.35 4.64
N TYR A 789 14.97 27.40 4.37
CA TYR A 789 15.87 26.24 4.33
C TYR A 789 16.93 26.29 5.43
N LEU A 790 16.90 27.32 6.28
CA LEU A 790 17.95 27.59 7.26
C LEU A 790 18.25 26.40 8.18
N GLY A 791 17.23 25.62 8.56
CA GLY A 791 17.38 24.44 9.40
C GLY A 791 17.94 23.20 8.70
N GLU A 792 18.06 23.22 7.37
CA GLU A 792 18.52 22.09 6.55
C GLU A 792 19.95 22.27 6.03
N ILE A 793 20.51 23.49 6.09
CA ILE A 793 21.87 23.80 5.61
C ILE A 793 22.89 23.11 6.52
N ALA A 794 23.82 22.36 5.91
CA ALA A 794 24.86 21.66 6.66
C ALA A 794 25.86 22.63 7.32
N TRP A 795 26.34 22.27 8.51
CA TRP A 795 27.55 22.88 9.07
C TRP A 795 28.77 22.58 8.17
N GLU A 796 29.82 23.39 8.30
CA GLU A 796 31.03 23.33 7.46
C GLU A 796 30.75 23.65 5.98
N THR A 797 29.71 24.44 5.71
CA THR A 797 29.37 24.91 4.36
C THR A 797 29.22 26.42 4.31
N GLU A 798 29.30 26.96 3.09
CA GLU A 798 29.13 28.37 2.80
C GLU A 798 27.79 28.64 2.14
N VAL A 799 27.25 29.82 2.40
CA VAL A 799 26.03 30.29 1.74
C VAL A 799 26.28 31.62 1.07
N TRP A 800 25.90 31.69 -0.21
CA TRP A 800 25.93 32.92 -0.99
C TRP A 800 24.51 33.34 -1.38
N VAL A 801 24.28 34.66 -1.40
CA VAL A 801 22.97 35.22 -1.74
C VAL A 801 23.11 36.26 -2.84
N ALA A 802 22.42 36.06 -3.95
CA ALA A 802 22.59 36.87 -5.16
C ALA A 802 22.17 38.34 -5.01
N ASP A 803 21.23 38.65 -4.11
CA ASP A 803 20.80 40.02 -3.79
C ASP A 803 21.81 40.81 -2.94
N GLN A 804 22.80 40.12 -2.34
CA GLN A 804 23.89 40.71 -1.57
C GLN A 804 25.23 40.07 -2.00
N PRO A 805 25.63 40.30 -3.26
CA PRO A 805 26.65 39.48 -3.92
C PRO A 805 28.05 39.64 -3.33
N ASP A 806 28.31 40.69 -2.54
CA ASP A 806 29.61 41.00 -1.94
C ASP A 806 29.87 40.28 -0.61
N HIS A 807 28.91 39.49 -0.12
CA HIS A 807 28.97 38.83 1.18
C HIS A 807 28.82 37.30 1.07
N LEU A 808 29.45 36.60 2.02
CA LEU A 808 29.30 35.16 2.24
C LEU A 808 28.84 34.92 3.68
N ILE A 809 28.01 33.91 3.89
CA ILE A 809 27.58 33.48 5.22
C ILE A 809 28.23 32.13 5.50
N HIS A 810 29.02 32.07 6.57
CA HIS A 810 29.74 30.89 6.98
C HIS A 810 28.97 30.10 8.04
N PHE A 811 28.55 28.86 7.72
CA PHE A 811 27.96 27.94 8.70
C PHE A 811 29.09 27.12 9.33
N ASN A 812 29.56 27.57 10.49
CA ASN A 812 30.84 27.11 11.06
C ASN A 812 30.67 26.28 12.34
N GLY A 813 31.62 25.38 12.58
CA GLY A 813 31.75 24.60 13.82
C GLY A 813 32.68 25.24 14.85
N GLU A 814 33.89 25.69 14.48
CA GLU A 814 34.91 26.13 15.48
C GLU A 814 35.91 27.21 15.02
N ARG A 815 35.83 27.79 13.82
CA ARG A 815 37.00 28.47 13.20
C ARG A 815 37.06 30.01 13.18
N PHE A 816 35.97 30.75 13.39
CA PHE A 816 35.98 32.21 13.19
C PHE A 816 35.22 32.98 14.28
N LEU A 817 35.96 33.58 15.20
CA LEU A 817 35.47 34.65 16.07
C LEU A 817 36.58 35.72 16.16
N GLY A 818 36.26 36.94 15.75
CA GLY A 818 37.18 38.07 15.76
C GLY A 818 36.44 39.34 15.33
N PRO A 819 36.88 40.52 15.77
CA PRO A 819 36.25 41.78 15.38
C PRO A 819 36.50 42.07 13.89
N TYR A 820 35.49 42.61 13.20
CA TYR A 820 35.61 43.09 11.81
C TYR A 820 36.36 44.44 11.70
N SER A 821 36.69 45.04 12.85
CA SER A 821 37.34 46.35 13.01
C SER A 821 38.29 46.35 14.19
#